data_AF-A0A7Z0N7S9-F1
#
_entry.id   AF-A0A7Z0N7S9-F1
#
_cell.length_a   1.000
_cell.length_b   1.000
_cell.length_c   1.000
_cell.angle_alpha   90.00
_cell.angle_beta   90.00
_cell.angle_gamma   90.00
#
_symmetry.space_group_name_H-M   'P 1'
#
loop_
_entity.id
_entity.type
_entity.pdbx_description
1 polymer ?
#
loop_
_entity_poly.entity_id
_entity_poly.type
_entity_poly.pdbx_seq_one_letter_code
_entity_poly.pdbx_strand_id
1 'polypeptide(L)'
;MDEPESHHVFAVMGGFSPLAMILVDPFADQLIAANYAACAMLNIDEAMPLETPFSHRLGASLPLWVSFTDEALTQKAAWSDDLVMLDMLRQPYRVEVYAQRIDDSSQLLLTLIDRNKAEQRRAKAELGRQHRQGEVGWQRVEQVFERIEKQNQLILGAAGEGIYGLDAEGKTTFVNPAAERILGWSTEDMVGHDAHLMFHHTHADGSHFPVQQCPIHASFSDGQVHHVDNEVFWHKNGEAIPVEYTSTPIFEMGRLVGAVVLFRDIRERKRAEQQLRDALAEVESLKQRLELENEYLQEEIKAELNHRDIVGNSPAVAKLIQQIELVAPTSANVLISGESGTGKELIARAIHAGSTRNDRPLIRVNCAAIPRDLFESEFFGHVKGAFTGAVQDRPGRFELAHGGTLFLDEVGEIPLELQSKLLRVLQDQQFERVGDNRTREVDVRVIAATNRELRDMIEAGHFREDLYFRLNVFPIDSVPLRKRIEDVPLLARHFLQRACLKFNKPGVRIPPAQLDILQRYPWPGNIRELENIIERQVIVTQDRRLMFDDLLSGEPSRSMGHTKPMPTLLHSSGENNQATLLTEQALSQRRRASTIAALEQARGKISGVGGAAELLGIKPTTLASRLTKWGIDTREFRKRAPH
;
A
#
# COMPACT_ATOMS: atom_id res chain seq x y z
N MET A 1 -56.44 53.01 100.02
CA MET A 1 -56.58 53.07 98.55
C MET A 1 -55.30 52.47 98.03
N ASP A 2 -55.36 51.18 97.68
CA ASP A 2 -54.41 50.48 96.83
C ASP A 2 -55.30 49.60 95.94
N GLU A 3 -55.34 49.88 94.64
CA GLU A 3 -55.92 48.94 93.67
C GLU A 3 -54.93 47.76 93.52
N PRO A 4 -55.39 46.50 93.46
CA PRO A 4 -54.50 45.35 93.36
C PRO A 4 -53.69 45.40 92.05
N GLU A 5 -52.37 45.20 92.14
CA GLU A 5 -51.38 45.25 91.05
C GLU A 5 -51.77 44.42 89.80
N SER A 6 -52.60 43.38 89.96
CA SER A 6 -53.09 42.51 88.89
C SER A 6 -53.93 43.25 87.84
N HIS A 7 -54.72 44.27 88.24
CA HIS A 7 -55.50 45.09 87.31
C HIS A 7 -54.60 45.95 86.40
N HIS A 8 -53.48 46.43 86.93
CA HIS A 8 -52.60 47.35 86.23
C HIS A 8 -51.76 46.64 85.14
N VAL A 9 -51.43 45.35 85.33
CA VAL A 9 -50.70 44.52 84.34
C VAL A 9 -51.60 44.10 83.19
N PHE A 10 -52.86 43.74 83.46
CA PHE A 10 -53.85 43.42 82.42
C PHE A 10 -54.13 44.64 81.51
N ALA A 11 -54.22 45.84 82.09
CA ALA A 11 -54.43 47.07 81.33
C ALA A 11 -53.28 47.36 80.34
N VAL A 12 -52.02 47.08 80.72
CA VAL A 12 -50.85 47.38 79.89
C VAL A 12 -50.60 46.31 78.82
N MET A 13 -50.62 45.01 79.17
CA MET A 13 -50.36 43.94 78.19
C MET A 13 -51.59 43.55 77.37
N GLY A 14 -52.79 43.56 77.97
CA GLY A 14 -54.03 43.25 77.29
C GLY A 14 -54.42 44.30 76.25
N GLY A 15 -54.12 45.58 76.50
CA GLY A 15 -54.49 46.71 75.62
C GLY A 15 -53.88 46.67 74.22
N PHE A 16 -52.73 46.02 74.04
CA PHE A 16 -52.06 45.86 72.73
C PHE A 16 -52.19 44.46 72.13
N SER A 17 -52.84 43.53 72.83
CA SER A 17 -53.02 42.17 72.34
C SER A 17 -54.03 42.15 71.18
N PRO A 18 -53.70 41.52 70.04
CA PRO A 18 -54.65 41.37 68.93
C PRO A 18 -55.71 40.29 69.21
N LEU A 19 -55.60 39.55 70.32
CA LEU A 19 -56.56 38.54 70.75
C LEU A 19 -57.52 39.13 71.77
N ALA A 20 -58.79 38.73 71.70
CA ALA A 20 -59.80 39.12 72.68
C ALA A 20 -59.47 38.45 74.02
N MET A 21 -59.35 39.25 75.08
CA MET A 21 -59.06 38.78 76.42
C MET A 21 -60.03 39.39 77.43
N ILE A 22 -60.55 38.56 78.33
CA ILE A 22 -61.44 38.97 79.42
C ILE A 22 -60.94 38.39 80.76
N LEU A 23 -61.11 39.14 81.83
CA LEU A 23 -60.84 38.71 83.20
C LEU A 23 -62.17 38.57 83.93
N VAL A 24 -62.48 37.38 84.42
CA VAL A 24 -63.76 37.07 85.07
C VAL A 24 -63.53 36.49 86.46
N ASP A 25 -64.44 36.77 87.39
CA ASP A 25 -64.59 35.99 88.62
C ASP A 25 -65.85 35.13 88.50
N PRO A 26 -65.71 33.81 88.31
CA PRO A 26 -66.84 32.91 88.14
C PRO A 26 -67.66 32.71 89.42
N PHE A 27 -67.10 32.93 90.62
CA PHE A 27 -67.83 32.81 91.88
C PHE A 27 -68.62 34.07 92.21
N ALA A 28 -68.05 35.25 91.92
CA ALA A 28 -68.75 36.53 92.06
C ALA A 28 -69.72 36.80 90.88
N ASP A 29 -69.67 35.96 89.84
CA ASP A 29 -70.41 36.08 88.58
C ASP A 29 -70.21 37.45 87.90
N GLN A 30 -68.95 37.90 87.88
CA GLN A 30 -68.57 39.24 87.42
C GLN A 30 -67.51 39.21 86.33
N LEU A 31 -67.68 40.11 85.37
CA LEU A 31 -66.63 40.50 84.44
C LEU A 31 -65.82 41.64 85.06
N ILE A 32 -64.55 41.36 85.34
CA ILE A 32 -63.64 42.27 86.04
C ILE A 32 -63.01 43.25 85.05
N ALA A 33 -62.54 42.74 83.90
CA ALA A 33 -61.91 43.56 82.87
C ALA A 33 -62.03 42.91 81.49
N ALA A 34 -61.95 43.71 80.44
CA ALA A 34 -61.89 43.25 79.05
C ALA A 34 -60.93 44.15 78.27
N ASN A 35 -60.16 43.58 77.33
CA ASN A 35 -59.32 44.38 76.44
C ASN A 35 -60.11 44.89 75.22
N TYR A 36 -59.53 45.83 74.47
CA TYR A 36 -60.18 46.42 73.29
C TYR A 36 -60.68 45.37 72.28
N ALA A 37 -59.89 44.31 72.04
CA ALA A 37 -60.28 43.24 71.14
C ALA A 37 -61.49 42.43 71.66
N ALA A 38 -61.59 42.20 72.98
CA ALA A 38 -62.76 41.57 73.60
C ALA A 38 -63.97 42.49 73.61
N CYS A 39 -63.81 43.78 73.90
CA CYS A 39 -64.89 44.75 73.83
C CYS A 39 -65.47 44.83 72.42
N ALA A 40 -64.61 44.87 71.39
CA ALA A 40 -65.04 44.85 70.00
C ALA A 40 -65.69 43.53 69.59
N MET A 41 -65.24 42.39 70.12
CA MET A 41 -65.77 41.06 69.78
C MET A 41 -67.12 40.78 70.43
N LEU A 42 -67.28 41.12 71.70
CA LEU A 42 -68.48 40.86 72.51
C LEU A 42 -69.38 42.09 72.66
N ASN A 43 -69.11 43.15 71.89
CA ASN A 43 -69.82 44.43 71.89
C ASN A 43 -70.04 44.98 73.31
N ILE A 44 -69.00 44.96 74.14
CA ILE A 44 -69.07 45.38 75.55
C ILE A 44 -68.81 46.89 75.63
N ASP A 45 -69.72 47.63 76.27
CA ASP A 45 -69.51 49.04 76.57
C ASP A 45 -68.38 49.18 77.61
N GLU A 46 -67.48 50.16 77.46
CA GLU A 46 -66.26 50.32 78.31
C GLU A 46 -66.54 50.59 79.82
N ALA A 47 -67.81 50.65 80.24
CA ALA A 47 -68.20 50.79 81.64
C ALA A 47 -68.16 49.43 82.37
N MET A 48 -67.16 49.24 83.22
CA MET A 48 -67.03 48.09 84.14
C MET A 48 -67.23 48.53 85.61
N PRO A 49 -67.79 47.66 86.47
CA PRO A 49 -68.34 46.33 86.19
C PRO A 49 -69.67 46.39 85.43
N LEU A 50 -70.03 45.31 84.73
CA LEU A 50 -71.31 45.20 84.02
C LEU A 50 -72.51 45.31 84.99
N GLU A 51 -73.61 45.93 84.54
CA GLU A 51 -74.86 46.03 85.31
C GLU A 51 -75.57 44.67 85.53
N THR A 52 -75.22 43.67 84.72
CA THR A 52 -75.82 42.32 84.78
C THR A 52 -74.74 41.28 85.07
N PRO A 53 -75.06 40.17 85.76
CA PRO A 53 -74.10 39.10 86.02
C PRO A 53 -73.50 38.52 84.73
N PHE A 54 -72.24 38.09 84.78
CA PHE A 54 -71.53 37.60 83.60
C PHE A 54 -72.19 36.36 83.00
N SER A 55 -72.81 35.51 83.83
CA SER A 55 -73.55 34.31 83.44
C SER A 55 -74.64 34.55 82.40
N HIS A 56 -75.24 35.75 82.36
CA HIS A 56 -76.19 36.16 81.33
C HIS A 56 -75.58 36.18 79.92
N ARG A 57 -74.26 36.26 79.81
CA ARG A 57 -73.50 36.22 78.55
C ARG A 57 -73.20 34.82 78.07
N LEU A 58 -73.62 33.78 78.80
CA LEU A 58 -73.33 32.40 78.42
C LEU A 58 -74.56 31.68 77.85
N GLY A 59 -75.78 32.14 78.17
CA GLY A 59 -77.02 31.56 77.68
C GLY A 59 -77.10 30.05 77.95
N ALA A 60 -77.29 29.26 76.90
CA ALA A 60 -77.32 27.79 76.98
C ALA A 60 -75.96 27.16 77.34
N SER A 61 -74.86 27.90 77.22
CA SER A 61 -73.50 27.43 77.55
C SER A 61 -73.19 27.48 79.05
N LEU A 62 -74.09 27.96 79.90
CA LEU A 62 -73.82 28.11 81.33
C LEU A 62 -73.39 26.79 82.03
N PRO A 63 -74.00 25.61 81.76
CA PRO A 63 -73.51 24.36 82.36
C PRO A 63 -72.09 23.99 81.92
N LEU A 64 -71.78 24.22 80.64
CA LEU A 64 -70.43 23.99 80.09
C LEU A 64 -69.42 24.94 80.71
N TRP A 65 -69.80 26.19 80.90
CA TRP A 65 -68.99 27.19 81.57
C TRP A 65 -68.66 26.83 83.02
N VAL A 66 -69.62 26.31 83.78
CA VAL A 66 -69.37 25.87 85.16
C VAL A 66 -68.32 24.75 85.17
N SER A 67 -68.46 23.75 84.32
CA SER A 67 -67.46 22.67 84.21
C SER A 67 -66.10 23.21 83.76
N PHE A 68 -66.07 24.10 82.77
CA PHE A 68 -64.86 24.69 82.23
C PHE A 68 -64.11 25.56 83.24
N THR A 69 -64.84 26.37 84.01
CA THR A 69 -64.24 27.24 85.04
C THR A 69 -63.78 26.46 86.26
N ASP A 70 -64.50 25.40 86.67
CA ASP A 70 -64.05 24.48 87.71
C ASP A 70 -62.75 23.75 87.31
N GLU A 71 -62.68 23.30 86.04
CA GLU A 71 -61.47 22.73 85.47
C GLU A 71 -60.31 23.73 85.48
N ALA A 72 -60.54 24.95 84.98
CA ALA A 72 -59.52 26.00 84.94
C ALA A 72 -59.00 26.39 86.33
N LEU A 73 -59.88 26.44 87.34
CA LEU A 73 -59.52 26.77 88.71
C LEU A 73 -58.72 25.64 89.39
N THR A 74 -59.06 24.39 89.07
CA THR A 74 -58.41 23.19 89.62
C THR A 74 -57.06 22.94 88.95
N GLN A 75 -56.99 23.01 87.62
CA GLN A 75 -55.79 22.69 86.83
C GLN A 75 -54.90 23.91 86.54
N LYS A 76 -55.32 25.12 86.96
CA LYS A 76 -54.70 26.44 86.68
C LYS A 76 -54.77 26.91 85.22
N ALA A 77 -55.12 26.05 84.28
CA ALA A 77 -55.44 26.41 82.90
C ALA A 77 -56.45 25.41 82.32
N ALA A 78 -57.27 25.85 81.37
CA ALA A 78 -58.19 25.00 80.63
C ALA A 78 -58.40 25.51 79.20
N TRP A 79 -58.88 24.65 78.31
CA TRP A 79 -59.24 25.03 76.94
C TRP A 79 -60.56 24.38 76.52
N SER A 80 -61.38 25.12 75.77
CA SER A 80 -62.63 24.60 75.20
C SER A 80 -63.01 25.36 73.93
N ASP A 81 -63.58 24.66 72.94
CA ASP A 81 -64.15 25.24 71.71
C ASP A 81 -65.68 25.05 71.59
N ASP A 82 -66.30 24.57 72.67
CA ASP A 82 -67.72 24.26 72.75
C ASP A 82 -68.55 25.38 73.40
N LEU A 83 -67.89 26.46 73.84
CA LEU A 83 -68.54 27.58 74.49
C LEU A 83 -69.13 28.56 73.46
N VAL A 84 -70.34 29.01 73.75
CA VAL A 84 -70.99 30.13 73.06
C VAL A 84 -71.13 31.29 74.04
N MET A 85 -70.56 32.43 73.68
CA MET A 85 -70.72 33.69 74.40
C MET A 85 -71.69 34.61 73.67
N LEU A 86 -72.50 35.34 74.41
CA LEU A 86 -73.48 36.30 73.92
C LEU A 86 -72.95 37.72 74.11
N ASP A 87 -73.06 38.54 73.07
CA ASP A 87 -72.71 39.96 73.16
C ASP A 87 -73.78 40.81 73.91
N MET A 88 -73.61 42.12 73.93
CA MET A 88 -74.60 43.04 74.54
C MET A 88 -75.99 43.01 73.88
N LEU A 89 -76.09 42.61 72.61
CA LEU A 89 -77.33 42.46 71.86
C LEU A 89 -77.88 41.03 71.88
N ARG A 90 -77.27 40.13 72.68
CA ARG A 90 -77.54 38.69 72.76
C ARG A 90 -77.26 37.91 71.48
N GLN A 91 -76.40 38.41 70.60
CA GLN A 91 -75.93 37.67 69.44
C GLN A 91 -74.91 36.59 69.88
N PRO A 92 -75.05 35.33 69.44
CA PRO A 92 -74.15 34.25 69.83
C PRO A 92 -72.85 34.23 69.02
N TYR A 93 -71.73 34.10 69.72
CA TYR A 93 -70.39 33.88 69.19
C TYR A 93 -69.86 32.53 69.68
N ARG A 94 -69.58 31.63 68.73
CA ARG A 94 -68.87 30.38 69.03
C ARG A 94 -67.40 30.71 69.25
N VAL A 95 -66.91 30.43 70.45
CA VAL A 95 -65.58 30.83 70.87
C VAL A 95 -64.74 29.63 71.21
N GLU A 96 -63.51 29.65 70.71
CA GLU A 96 -62.42 28.87 71.26
C GLU A 96 -61.82 29.69 72.41
N VAL A 97 -61.82 29.13 73.62
CA VAL A 97 -61.51 29.81 74.87
C VAL A 97 -60.36 29.11 75.57
N TYR A 98 -59.33 29.88 75.91
CA TYR A 98 -58.24 29.44 76.78
C TYR A 98 -58.37 30.16 78.11
N ALA A 99 -58.52 29.43 79.21
CA ALA A 99 -58.54 29.96 80.55
C ALA A 99 -57.20 29.78 81.24
N GLN A 100 -56.81 30.76 82.05
CA GLN A 100 -55.69 30.69 82.97
C GLN A 100 -56.06 31.36 84.29
N ARG A 101 -55.80 30.67 85.41
CA ARG A 101 -56.05 31.22 86.75
C ARG A 101 -54.99 32.25 87.11
N ILE A 102 -55.42 33.41 87.61
CA ILE A 102 -54.52 34.46 88.10
C ILE A 102 -54.30 34.28 89.61
N ASP A 103 -53.04 34.06 90.00
CA ASP A 103 -52.60 33.85 91.39
C ASP A 103 -53.41 32.76 92.13
N ASP A 104 -53.41 32.77 93.46
CA ASP A 104 -54.27 31.88 94.28
C ASP A 104 -55.72 32.42 94.41
N SER A 105 -56.11 33.39 93.57
CA SER A 105 -57.45 33.99 93.57
C SER A 105 -58.49 33.12 92.85
N SER A 106 -59.77 33.53 92.90
CA SER A 106 -60.87 32.96 92.11
C SER A 106 -60.89 33.44 90.65
N GLN A 107 -60.02 34.35 90.24
CA GLN A 107 -60.13 35.05 88.97
C GLN A 107 -59.48 34.26 87.81
N LEU A 108 -60.13 34.28 86.65
CA LEU A 108 -59.68 33.61 85.43
C LEU A 108 -59.48 34.62 84.30
N LEU A 109 -58.27 34.63 83.75
CA LEU A 109 -57.96 35.27 82.48
C LEU A 109 -58.36 34.35 81.33
N LEU A 110 -59.24 34.82 80.46
CA LEU A 110 -59.72 34.08 79.30
C LEU A 110 -59.26 34.75 78.03
N THR A 111 -58.68 33.99 77.11
CA THR A 111 -58.41 34.41 75.73
C THR A 111 -59.44 33.78 74.82
N LEU A 112 -60.15 34.61 74.04
CA LEU A 112 -61.24 34.24 73.17
C LEU A 112 -60.82 34.35 71.71
N ILE A 113 -61.13 33.32 70.92
CA ILE A 113 -60.93 33.29 69.48
C ILE A 113 -62.28 32.97 68.82
N ASP A 114 -62.72 33.85 67.92
CA ASP A 114 -63.89 33.59 67.08
C ASP A 114 -63.63 32.40 66.17
N ARG A 115 -64.33 31.28 66.43
CA ARG A 115 -64.11 30.02 65.72
C ARG A 115 -64.41 30.14 64.22
N ASN A 116 -65.44 30.88 63.85
CA ASN A 116 -65.83 31.04 62.44
C ASN A 116 -64.73 31.79 61.66
N LYS A 117 -64.15 32.83 62.26
CA LYS A 117 -63.02 33.56 61.65
C LYS A 117 -61.75 32.71 61.58
N ALA A 118 -61.49 31.88 62.59
CA ALA A 118 -60.35 30.96 62.58
C ALA A 118 -60.46 29.91 61.48
N GLU A 119 -61.63 29.30 61.29
CA GLU A 119 -61.90 28.32 60.23
C GLU A 119 -61.74 28.94 58.82
N GLN A 120 -62.27 30.15 58.61
CA GLN A 120 -62.10 30.87 57.33
C GLN A 120 -60.63 31.16 57.01
N ARG A 121 -59.83 31.56 58.01
CA ARG A 121 -58.38 31.78 57.83
C ARG A 121 -57.65 30.48 57.46
N ARG A 122 -58.01 29.36 58.09
CA ARG A 122 -57.45 28.03 57.77
C ARG A 122 -57.78 27.60 56.34
N ALA A 123 -59.04 27.74 55.92
CA ALA A 123 -59.48 27.41 54.56
C ALA A 123 -58.75 28.24 53.48
N LYS A 124 -58.56 29.55 53.71
CA LYS A 124 -57.81 30.43 52.79
C LYS A 124 -56.33 30.04 52.67
N ALA A 125 -55.71 29.61 53.77
CA ALA A 125 -54.32 29.15 53.77
C ALA A 125 -54.14 27.83 53.01
N GLU A 126 -55.12 26.92 53.09
CA GLU A 126 -55.17 25.64 52.36
C GLU A 126 -55.17 25.86 50.83
N LEU A 127 -56.06 26.72 50.34
CA LEU A 127 -56.16 27.08 48.91
C LEU A 127 -54.84 27.69 48.39
N GLY A 128 -54.20 28.55 49.19
CA GLY A 128 -52.90 29.13 48.85
C GLY A 128 -51.74 28.12 48.83
N ARG A 129 -51.86 26.96 49.49
CA ARG A 129 -50.87 25.87 49.38
C ARG A 129 -51.04 25.08 48.09
N GLN A 130 -52.28 24.77 47.70
CA GLN A 130 -52.56 24.04 46.45
C GLN A 130 -52.16 24.83 45.21
N HIS A 131 -52.43 26.14 45.16
CA HIS A 131 -52.04 26.99 44.02
C HIS A 131 -50.51 26.98 43.77
N ARG A 132 -49.71 27.07 44.84
CA ARG A 132 -48.24 27.07 44.77
C ARG A 132 -47.65 25.72 44.31
N GLN A 133 -48.36 24.61 44.50
CA GLN A 133 -47.91 23.29 44.03
C GLN A 133 -48.13 23.11 42.51
N GLY A 134 -49.13 23.77 41.92
CA GLY A 134 -49.40 23.71 40.48
C GLY A 134 -48.38 24.47 39.61
N GLU A 135 -47.94 25.66 40.05
CA GLU A 135 -46.97 26.48 39.31
C GLU A 135 -45.56 25.86 39.28
N VAL A 136 -45.14 25.19 40.36
CA VAL A 136 -43.85 24.48 40.43
C VAL A 136 -43.80 23.27 39.49
N GLY A 137 -44.96 22.64 39.22
CA GLY A 137 -45.05 21.52 38.28
C GLY A 137 -44.78 21.92 36.84
N TRP A 138 -45.34 23.04 36.39
CA TRP A 138 -45.16 23.53 35.01
C TRP A 138 -43.73 23.98 34.71
N GLN A 139 -43.11 24.74 35.61
CA GLN A 139 -41.71 25.16 35.45
C GLN A 139 -40.75 23.96 35.36
N ARG A 140 -41.05 22.87 36.08
CA ARG A 140 -40.22 21.65 36.07
C ARG A 140 -40.33 20.89 34.75
N VAL A 141 -41.50 20.88 34.12
CA VAL A 141 -41.70 20.25 32.81
C VAL A 141 -40.98 21.04 31.72
N GLU A 142 -41.12 22.36 31.71
CA GLU A 142 -40.44 23.26 30.76
C GLU A 142 -38.91 23.10 30.84
N GLN A 143 -38.36 23.10 32.06
CA GLN A 143 -36.92 22.86 32.27
C GLN A 143 -36.44 21.47 31.79
N VAL A 144 -37.29 20.43 31.90
CA VAL A 144 -36.95 19.09 31.38
C VAL A 144 -36.92 19.09 29.86
N PHE A 145 -37.90 19.73 29.21
CA PHE A 145 -37.93 19.86 27.75
C PHE A 145 -36.73 20.63 27.22
N GLU A 146 -36.43 21.82 27.77
CA GLU A 146 -35.25 22.60 27.38
C GLU A 146 -33.95 21.81 27.53
N ARG A 147 -33.84 21.02 28.61
CA ARG A 147 -32.65 20.21 28.86
C ARG A 147 -32.49 19.09 27.85
N ILE A 148 -33.58 18.41 27.47
CA ILE A 148 -33.58 17.35 26.45
C ILE A 148 -33.20 17.94 25.08
N GLU A 149 -33.80 19.06 24.71
CA GLU A 149 -33.53 19.72 23.43
C GLU A 149 -32.06 20.16 23.33
N LYS A 150 -31.54 20.80 24.37
CA LYS A 150 -30.13 21.20 24.44
C LYS A 150 -29.19 20.00 24.40
N GLN A 151 -29.56 18.90 25.06
CA GLN A 151 -28.76 17.67 25.02
C GLN A 151 -28.73 17.07 23.61
N ASN A 152 -29.86 17.02 22.90
CA ASN A 152 -29.93 16.53 21.54
C ASN A 152 -29.13 17.40 20.56
N GLN A 153 -29.20 18.73 20.69
CA GLN A 153 -28.38 19.65 19.89
C GLN A 153 -26.89 19.46 20.13
N LEU A 154 -26.45 19.21 21.37
CA LEU A 154 -25.05 18.92 21.66
C LEU A 154 -24.57 17.61 21.03
N ILE A 155 -25.42 16.57 21.05
CA ILE A 155 -25.11 15.28 20.40
C ILE A 155 -24.97 15.46 18.88
N LEU A 156 -25.96 16.09 18.24
CA LEU A 156 -25.95 16.32 16.80
C LEU A 156 -24.83 17.27 16.36
N GLY A 157 -24.49 18.27 17.17
CA GLY A 157 -23.42 19.23 16.91
C GLY A 157 -22.01 18.67 17.08
N ALA A 158 -21.84 17.62 17.88
CA ALA A 158 -20.56 16.93 18.05
C ALA A 158 -20.27 15.90 16.94
N ALA A 159 -21.29 15.49 16.18
CA ALA A 159 -21.13 14.52 15.10
C ALA A 159 -20.29 15.10 13.96
N GLY A 160 -19.26 14.35 13.54
CA GLY A 160 -18.45 14.70 12.36
C GLY A 160 -19.12 14.32 11.04
N GLU A 161 -20.10 13.42 11.08
CA GLU A 161 -20.87 12.93 9.94
C GLU A 161 -22.15 13.76 9.76
N GLY A 162 -22.56 13.92 8.51
CA GLY A 162 -23.81 14.59 8.18
C GLY A 162 -24.99 13.71 8.59
N ILE A 163 -25.94 14.31 9.30
CA ILE A 163 -27.17 13.65 9.76
C ILE A 163 -28.34 14.49 9.31
N TYR A 164 -29.31 13.87 8.64
CA TYR A 164 -30.61 14.48 8.40
C TYR A 164 -31.74 13.47 8.56
N GLY A 165 -32.89 13.95 8.99
CA GLY A 165 -34.13 13.18 9.08
C GLY A 165 -35.03 13.44 7.88
N LEU A 166 -35.82 12.44 7.52
CA LEU A 166 -36.87 12.49 6.51
C LEU A 166 -38.21 12.11 7.12
N ASP A 167 -39.30 12.72 6.66
CA ASP A 167 -40.68 12.29 6.97
C ASP A 167 -41.13 11.15 6.03
N ALA A 168 -42.39 10.73 6.17
CA ALA A 168 -42.99 9.67 5.36
C ALA A 168 -43.13 10.04 3.87
N GLU A 169 -43.07 11.33 3.53
CA GLU A 169 -43.13 11.86 2.18
C GLU A 169 -41.72 12.11 1.59
N GLY A 170 -40.65 11.81 2.32
CA GLY A 170 -39.26 12.01 1.87
C GLY A 170 -38.76 13.45 2.01
N LYS A 171 -39.47 14.31 2.73
CA LYS A 171 -39.05 15.68 3.01
C LYS A 171 -38.19 15.75 4.25
N THR A 172 -37.22 16.66 4.22
CA THR A 172 -36.26 16.81 5.32
C THR A 172 -36.94 17.39 6.56
N THR A 173 -36.78 16.74 7.72
CA THR A 173 -37.39 17.17 9.00
C THR A 173 -36.39 17.87 9.92
N PHE A 174 -35.14 17.44 9.91
CA PHE A 174 -34.05 18.09 10.64
C PHE A 174 -32.72 17.81 9.94
N VAL A 175 -31.72 18.65 10.23
CA VAL A 175 -30.36 18.55 9.69
C VAL A 175 -29.38 18.92 10.80
N ASN A 176 -28.22 18.26 10.86
CA ASN A 176 -27.14 18.65 11.78
C ASN A 176 -26.13 19.61 11.13
N PRO A 177 -25.30 20.32 11.93
CA PRO A 177 -24.31 21.26 11.39
C PRO A 177 -23.24 20.63 10.47
N ALA A 178 -22.97 19.32 10.59
CA ALA A 178 -22.05 18.63 9.69
C ALA A 178 -22.66 18.46 8.30
N ALA A 179 -23.94 18.12 8.19
CA ALA A 179 -24.63 17.98 6.92
C ALA A 179 -24.71 19.33 6.18
N GLU A 180 -24.97 20.44 6.88
CA GLU A 180 -24.93 21.78 6.28
C GLU A 180 -23.55 22.11 5.69
N ARG A 181 -22.47 21.81 6.43
CA ARG A 181 -21.10 22.05 5.96
C ARG A 181 -20.72 21.17 4.78
N ILE A 182 -21.14 19.90 4.77
CA ILE A 182 -20.81 18.97 3.69
C ILE A 182 -21.62 19.30 2.44
N LEU A 183 -22.93 19.58 2.54
CA LEU A 183 -23.81 19.79 1.39
C LEU A 183 -23.88 21.26 0.93
N GLY A 184 -23.52 22.21 1.79
CA GLY A 184 -23.56 23.65 1.50
C GLY A 184 -24.95 24.28 1.54
N TRP A 185 -25.96 23.51 1.93
CA TRP A 185 -27.33 23.98 2.14
C TRP A 185 -27.55 24.32 3.61
N SER A 186 -28.31 25.38 3.87
CA SER A 186 -28.70 25.71 5.25
C SER A 186 -29.87 24.84 5.71
N THR A 187 -30.04 24.70 7.03
CA THR A 187 -31.16 23.96 7.63
C THR A 187 -32.49 24.54 7.16
N GLU A 188 -32.60 25.87 7.05
CA GLU A 188 -33.79 26.55 6.54
C GLU A 188 -34.09 26.23 5.07
N ASP A 189 -33.05 26.04 4.24
CA ASP A 189 -33.21 25.65 2.83
C ASP A 189 -33.65 24.19 2.69
N MET A 190 -33.16 23.31 3.56
CA MET A 190 -33.37 21.86 3.44
C MET A 190 -34.69 21.40 4.06
N VAL A 191 -35.03 21.91 5.25
CA VAL A 191 -36.21 21.47 6.00
C VAL A 191 -37.49 21.74 5.18
N GLY A 192 -38.35 20.73 5.09
CA GLY A 192 -39.59 20.76 4.30
C GLY A 192 -39.43 20.45 2.81
N HIS A 193 -38.19 20.29 2.31
CA HIS A 193 -37.90 19.97 0.92
C HIS A 193 -37.42 18.52 0.75
N ASP A 194 -37.65 17.96 -0.44
CA ASP A 194 -37.29 16.58 -0.79
C ASP A 194 -35.76 16.46 -1.00
N ALA A 195 -35.11 15.68 -0.14
CA ALA A 195 -33.67 15.48 -0.16
C ALA A 195 -33.16 14.85 -1.47
N HIS A 196 -33.95 13.97 -2.09
CA HIS A 196 -33.55 13.30 -3.32
C HIS A 196 -33.49 14.28 -4.49
N LEU A 197 -34.46 15.18 -4.58
CA LEU A 197 -34.48 16.22 -5.61
C LEU A 197 -33.41 17.30 -5.40
N MET A 198 -33.01 17.56 -4.17
CA MET A 198 -32.05 18.62 -3.86
C MET A 198 -30.59 18.21 -4.08
N PHE A 199 -30.18 17.05 -3.59
CA PHE A 199 -28.75 16.67 -3.57
C PHE A 199 -28.47 15.19 -3.87
N HIS A 200 -29.45 14.40 -4.29
CA HIS A 200 -29.26 12.97 -4.61
C HIS A 200 -30.00 12.57 -5.91
N HIS A 201 -30.09 13.48 -6.88
CA HIS A 201 -30.93 13.36 -8.10
C HIS A 201 -30.22 12.74 -9.31
N THR A 202 -28.89 12.65 -9.30
CA THR A 202 -28.06 12.14 -10.41
C THR A 202 -26.83 11.40 -9.88
N HIS A 203 -26.41 10.35 -10.59
CA HIS A 203 -25.18 9.63 -10.31
C HIS A 203 -23.94 10.44 -10.72
N ALA A 204 -22.76 9.96 -10.31
CA ALA A 204 -21.47 10.58 -10.61
C ALA A 204 -21.18 10.74 -12.12
N ASP A 205 -21.75 9.87 -12.95
CA ASP A 205 -21.59 9.87 -14.42
C ASP A 205 -22.56 10.84 -15.13
N GLY A 206 -23.41 11.53 -14.37
CA GLY A 206 -24.41 12.47 -14.87
C GLY A 206 -25.74 11.84 -15.28
N SER A 207 -25.91 10.53 -15.13
CA SER A 207 -27.19 9.86 -15.37
C SER A 207 -28.22 10.22 -14.27
N HIS A 208 -29.48 10.36 -14.65
CA HIS A 208 -30.56 10.65 -13.69
C HIS A 208 -30.76 9.46 -12.75
N PHE A 209 -30.83 9.73 -11.45
CA PHE A 209 -31.07 8.72 -10.43
C PHE A 209 -32.57 8.68 -10.10
N PRO A 210 -33.31 7.60 -10.43
CA PRO A 210 -34.73 7.53 -10.13
C PRO A 210 -34.99 7.32 -8.64
N VAL A 211 -36.01 8.01 -8.10
CA VAL A 211 -36.45 7.92 -6.70
C VAL A 211 -36.70 6.46 -6.26
N GLN A 212 -37.29 5.63 -7.13
CA GLN A 212 -37.61 4.23 -6.81
C GLN A 212 -36.37 3.35 -6.61
N GLN A 213 -35.21 3.80 -7.11
CA GLN A 213 -33.93 3.11 -7.00
C GLN A 213 -33.06 3.70 -5.89
N CYS A 214 -33.52 4.78 -5.23
CA CYS A 214 -32.81 5.46 -4.16
C CYS A 214 -32.86 4.61 -2.87
N PRO A 215 -31.71 4.16 -2.33
CA PRO A 215 -31.66 3.37 -1.09
C PRO A 215 -32.21 4.09 0.13
N ILE A 216 -32.12 5.43 0.15
CA ILE A 216 -32.76 6.26 1.17
C ILE A 216 -34.29 6.10 1.07
N HIS A 217 -34.84 6.14 -0.14
CA HIS A 217 -36.27 5.93 -0.37
C HIS A 217 -36.70 4.48 -0.09
N ALA A 218 -35.84 3.51 -0.40
CA ALA A 218 -36.11 2.10 -0.11
C ALA A 218 -36.29 1.87 1.39
N SER A 219 -35.47 2.51 2.24
CA SER A 219 -35.48 2.29 3.70
C SER A 219 -36.81 2.56 4.39
N PHE A 220 -37.61 3.49 3.86
CA PHE A 220 -38.97 3.75 4.36
C PHE A 220 -40.07 3.04 3.55
N SER A 221 -39.76 2.43 2.41
CA SER A 221 -40.69 1.55 1.70
C SER A 221 -40.69 0.13 2.29
N ASP A 222 -39.50 -0.39 2.62
CA ASP A 222 -39.31 -1.77 3.10
C ASP A 222 -39.05 -1.88 4.62
N GLY A 223 -38.81 -0.75 5.30
CA GLY A 223 -38.54 -0.69 6.73
C GLY A 223 -37.19 -1.30 7.12
N GLN A 224 -36.23 -1.40 6.19
CA GLN A 224 -34.89 -1.95 6.44
C GLN A 224 -33.80 -0.87 6.41
N VAL A 225 -32.66 -1.21 7.01
CA VAL A 225 -31.46 -0.36 6.98
C VAL A 225 -30.73 -0.58 5.66
N HIS A 226 -30.42 0.52 4.95
CA HIS A 226 -29.67 0.48 3.70
C HIS A 226 -28.33 1.19 3.86
N HIS A 227 -27.24 0.53 3.47
CA HIS A 227 -25.88 1.08 3.51
C HIS A 227 -25.31 1.17 2.09
N VAL A 228 -24.66 2.28 1.76
CA VAL A 228 -24.15 2.59 0.43
C VAL A 228 -22.80 3.27 0.55
N ASP A 229 -21.79 2.75 -0.14
CA ASP A 229 -20.38 3.18 -0.04
C ASP A 229 -19.83 3.80 -1.34
N ASN A 230 -20.64 3.83 -2.39
CA ASN A 230 -20.23 4.34 -3.70
C ASN A 230 -21.32 5.20 -4.35
N GLU A 231 -21.70 6.28 -3.69
CA GLU A 231 -22.63 7.27 -4.24
C GLU A 231 -22.09 8.70 -4.11
N VAL A 232 -22.81 9.63 -4.74
CA VAL A 232 -22.46 11.05 -4.75
C VAL A 232 -23.64 11.88 -4.28
N PHE A 233 -23.39 12.78 -3.33
CA PHE A 233 -24.30 13.88 -3.02
C PHE A 233 -23.83 15.17 -3.68
N TRP A 234 -24.77 15.99 -4.11
CA TRP A 234 -24.48 17.24 -4.83
C TRP A 234 -24.49 18.42 -3.87
N HIS A 235 -23.38 19.13 -3.80
CA HIS A 235 -23.27 20.37 -3.06
C HIS A 235 -24.10 21.48 -3.74
N LYS A 236 -24.55 22.48 -2.99
CA LYS A 236 -25.32 23.64 -3.50
C LYS A 236 -24.67 24.39 -4.69
N ASN A 237 -23.34 24.31 -4.82
CA ASN A 237 -22.56 24.91 -5.91
C ASN A 237 -22.43 24.00 -7.16
N GLY A 238 -23.02 22.80 -7.14
CA GLY A 238 -22.91 21.80 -8.21
C GLY A 238 -21.71 20.86 -8.10
N GLU A 239 -20.91 20.91 -7.03
CA GLU A 239 -19.81 19.95 -6.81
C GLU A 239 -20.34 18.57 -6.40
N ALA A 240 -19.86 17.52 -7.07
CA ALA A 240 -20.11 16.13 -6.72
C ALA A 240 -19.25 15.71 -5.51
N ILE A 241 -19.91 15.40 -4.39
CA ILE A 241 -19.27 14.92 -3.16
C ILE A 241 -19.46 13.41 -3.05
N PRO A 242 -18.41 12.60 -3.22
CA PRO A 242 -18.49 11.17 -2.94
C PRO A 242 -18.80 10.95 -1.46
N VAL A 243 -19.84 10.19 -1.19
CA VAL A 243 -20.33 9.91 0.15
C VAL A 243 -20.46 8.41 0.39
N GLU A 244 -20.28 8.05 1.65
CA GLU A 244 -20.72 6.77 2.20
C GLU A 244 -21.85 7.08 3.18
N TYR A 245 -23.01 6.44 3.04
CA TYR A 245 -24.19 6.73 3.86
C TYR A 245 -24.95 5.49 4.29
N THR A 246 -25.69 5.65 5.39
CA THR A 246 -26.61 4.65 5.93
C THR A 246 -27.96 5.32 6.19
N SER A 247 -29.04 4.74 5.66
CA SER A 247 -30.41 5.15 5.92
C SER A 247 -31.08 4.18 6.89
N THR A 248 -31.57 4.68 8.03
CA THR A 248 -32.20 3.90 9.10
C THR A 248 -33.65 4.36 9.31
N PRO A 249 -34.65 3.48 9.19
CA PRO A 249 -36.06 3.85 9.38
C PRO A 249 -36.40 4.17 10.85
N ILE A 250 -37.32 5.12 11.05
CA ILE A 250 -37.81 5.56 12.36
C ILE A 250 -39.25 5.06 12.56
N PHE A 251 -39.48 4.32 13.65
CA PHE A 251 -40.80 3.80 14.00
C PHE A 251 -41.34 4.48 15.27
N GLU A 252 -42.60 4.88 15.24
CA GLU A 252 -43.36 5.37 16.39
C GLU A 252 -44.63 4.54 16.55
N MET A 253 -44.81 3.91 17.72
CA MET A 253 -45.95 3.02 18.00
C MET A 253 -46.19 1.92 16.94
N GLY A 254 -45.11 1.41 16.34
CA GLY A 254 -45.18 0.38 15.29
C GLY A 254 -45.53 0.91 13.89
N ARG A 255 -45.73 2.23 13.74
CA ARG A 255 -45.89 2.90 12.45
C ARG A 255 -44.57 3.51 12.03
N LEU A 256 -44.20 3.33 10.77
CA LEU A 256 -43.07 4.02 10.18
C LEU A 256 -43.41 5.51 10.00
N VAL A 257 -42.56 6.38 10.56
CA VAL A 257 -42.76 7.85 10.56
C VAL A 257 -41.75 8.56 9.64
N GLY A 258 -40.63 7.91 9.34
CA GLY A 258 -39.58 8.53 8.53
C GLY A 258 -38.30 7.71 8.49
N ALA A 259 -37.18 8.36 8.14
CA ALA A 259 -35.85 7.75 8.16
C ALA A 259 -34.79 8.76 8.63
N VAL A 260 -33.75 8.29 9.31
CA VAL A 260 -32.52 9.05 9.58
C VAL A 260 -31.45 8.61 8.60
N VAL A 261 -30.86 9.55 7.88
CA VAL A 261 -29.71 9.31 7.02
C VAL A 261 -28.46 9.87 7.68
N LEU A 262 -27.46 9.01 7.84
CA LEU A 262 -26.12 9.34 8.30
C LEU A 262 -25.17 9.22 7.11
N PHE A 263 -24.39 10.23 6.80
CA PHE A 263 -23.48 10.22 5.66
C PHE A 263 -22.13 10.87 5.96
N ARG A 264 -21.10 10.39 5.28
CA ARG A 264 -19.71 10.82 5.44
C ARG A 264 -19.10 11.21 4.11
N ASP A 265 -18.44 12.35 4.08
CA ASP A 265 -17.59 12.77 2.95
C ASP A 265 -16.33 11.89 2.89
N ILE A 266 -16.14 11.20 1.76
CA ILE A 266 -15.01 10.29 1.53
C ILE A 266 -14.04 10.81 0.45
N ARG A 267 -14.06 12.12 0.13
CA ARG A 267 -13.13 12.74 -0.83
C ARG A 267 -11.67 12.51 -0.46
N GLU A 268 -11.31 12.73 0.80
CA GLU A 268 -9.94 12.54 1.28
C GLU A 268 -9.52 11.07 1.21
N ARG A 269 -10.41 10.14 1.59
CA ARG A 269 -10.16 8.69 1.50
C ARG A 269 -9.89 8.27 0.05
N LYS A 270 -10.77 8.64 -0.89
CA LYS A 270 -10.60 8.30 -2.32
C LYS A 270 -9.32 8.90 -2.91
N ARG A 271 -8.95 10.15 -2.55
CA ARG A 271 -7.68 10.77 -2.99
C ARG A 271 -6.46 10.02 -2.45
N ALA A 272 -6.46 9.67 -1.16
CA ALA A 272 -5.37 8.93 -0.54
C ALA A 272 -5.21 7.52 -1.14
N GLU A 273 -6.31 6.82 -1.40
CA GLU A 273 -6.30 5.51 -2.07
C GLU A 273 -5.73 5.60 -3.48
N GLN A 274 -6.09 6.63 -4.25
CA GLN A 274 -5.54 6.82 -5.59
C GLN A 274 -4.03 7.13 -5.55
N GLN A 275 -3.60 8.03 -4.67
CA GLN A 275 -2.17 8.34 -4.49
C GLN A 275 -1.36 7.12 -4.08
N LEU A 276 -1.90 6.27 -3.19
CA LEU A 276 -1.25 5.03 -2.79
C LEU A 276 -1.11 4.06 -3.97
N ARG A 277 -2.16 3.90 -4.78
CA ARG A 277 -2.12 3.05 -5.98
C ARG A 277 -1.06 3.52 -6.97
N ASP A 278 -0.99 4.83 -7.23
CA ASP A 278 -0.02 5.41 -8.16
C ASP A 278 1.41 5.23 -7.64
N ALA A 279 1.65 5.45 -6.34
CA ALA A 279 2.95 5.24 -5.71
C ALA A 279 3.39 3.77 -5.72
N LEU A 280 2.47 2.83 -5.47
CA LEU A 280 2.78 1.39 -5.53
C LEU A 280 3.17 0.96 -6.95
N ALA A 281 2.48 1.47 -7.98
CA ALA A 281 2.83 1.19 -9.36
C ALA A 281 4.23 1.72 -9.74
N GLU A 282 4.60 2.91 -9.25
CA GLU A 282 5.95 3.45 -9.44
C GLU A 282 7.02 2.60 -8.75
N VAL A 283 6.79 2.19 -7.50
CA VAL A 283 7.72 1.33 -6.75
C VAL A 283 7.91 -0.02 -7.45
N GLU A 284 6.85 -0.63 -7.97
CA GLU A 284 6.93 -1.90 -8.69
C GLU A 284 7.76 -1.79 -9.97
N SER A 285 7.57 -0.71 -10.74
CA SER A 285 8.37 -0.41 -11.94
C SER A 285 9.86 -0.21 -11.61
N LEU A 286 10.17 0.58 -10.59
CA LEU A 286 11.54 0.81 -10.15
C LEU A 286 12.21 -0.48 -9.66
N LYS A 287 11.47 -1.31 -8.92
CA LYS A 287 11.95 -2.60 -8.43
C LYS A 287 12.30 -3.54 -9.58
N GLN A 288 11.43 -3.68 -10.58
CA GLN A 288 11.71 -4.51 -11.77
C GLN A 288 12.95 -4.04 -12.52
N ARG A 289 13.13 -2.72 -12.67
CA ARG A 289 14.32 -2.14 -13.30
C ARG A 289 15.59 -2.48 -12.51
N LEU A 290 15.55 -2.33 -11.19
CA LEU A 290 16.68 -2.67 -10.30
C LEU A 290 17.02 -4.16 -10.30
N GLU A 291 16.02 -5.04 -10.39
CA GLU A 291 16.23 -6.49 -10.47
C GLU A 291 16.91 -6.89 -11.78
N LEU A 292 16.44 -6.36 -12.92
CA LEU A 292 17.07 -6.56 -14.23
C LEU A 292 18.50 -6.01 -14.28
N GLU A 293 18.71 -4.82 -13.71
CA GLU A 293 20.03 -4.21 -13.60
C GLU A 293 20.95 -5.05 -12.71
N ASN A 294 20.47 -5.56 -11.57
CA ASN A 294 21.25 -6.44 -10.70
C ASN A 294 21.61 -7.75 -11.40
N GLU A 295 20.66 -8.39 -12.09
CA GLU A 295 20.92 -9.64 -12.80
C GLU A 295 22.00 -9.43 -13.87
N TYR A 296 21.89 -8.36 -14.65
CA TYR A 296 22.89 -7.97 -15.64
C TYR A 296 24.25 -7.65 -15.01
N LEU A 297 24.29 -6.86 -13.95
CA LEU A 297 25.52 -6.52 -13.23
C LEU A 297 26.16 -7.75 -12.60
N GLN A 298 25.38 -8.70 -12.09
CA GLN A 298 25.90 -9.96 -11.56
C GLN A 298 26.50 -10.85 -12.64
N GLU A 299 25.90 -10.91 -13.83
CA GLU A 299 26.48 -11.57 -15.00
C GLU A 299 27.79 -10.87 -15.42
N GLU A 300 27.82 -9.54 -15.40
CA GLU A 300 29.01 -8.76 -15.74
C GLU A 300 30.13 -8.94 -14.71
N ILE A 301 29.84 -8.91 -13.40
CA ILE A 301 30.82 -9.17 -12.32
C ILE A 301 31.44 -10.57 -12.45
N LYS A 302 30.63 -11.57 -12.80
CA LYS A 302 31.14 -12.93 -13.08
C LYS A 302 32.07 -12.95 -14.30
N ALA A 303 31.82 -12.12 -15.31
CA ALA A 303 32.72 -11.92 -16.44
C ALA A 303 33.98 -11.10 -16.07
N GLU A 304 33.85 -10.11 -15.16
CA GLU A 304 34.91 -9.21 -14.68
C GLU A 304 35.98 -9.92 -13.86
N LEU A 305 35.61 -10.89 -13.03
CA LEU A 305 36.56 -11.63 -12.17
C LEU A 305 37.65 -12.36 -12.97
N ASN A 306 37.46 -12.54 -14.29
CA ASN A 306 38.37 -13.30 -15.14
C ASN A 306 39.36 -12.45 -15.97
N HIS A 307 39.20 -11.12 -16.10
CA HIS A 307 39.86 -10.32 -17.16
C HIS A 307 40.36 -8.94 -16.71
N ARG A 308 41.22 -8.87 -15.68
CA ARG A 308 41.48 -7.60 -14.97
C ARG A 308 42.52 -6.65 -15.57
N ASP A 309 43.49 -7.09 -16.38
CA ASP A 309 44.59 -6.19 -16.79
C ASP A 309 45.03 -6.36 -18.26
N ILE A 310 45.39 -5.24 -18.90
CA ILE A 310 46.14 -5.24 -20.18
C ILE A 310 47.59 -5.58 -19.86
N VAL A 311 48.06 -6.75 -20.32
CA VAL A 311 49.41 -7.26 -20.05
C VAL A 311 50.30 -7.09 -21.28
N GLY A 312 51.39 -6.33 -21.14
CA GLY A 312 52.39 -6.13 -22.19
C GLY A 312 53.30 -4.93 -21.90
N ASN A 313 54.53 -5.00 -22.39
CA ASN A 313 55.55 -3.93 -22.27
C ASN A 313 56.04 -3.44 -23.64
N SER A 314 55.55 -4.00 -24.75
CA SER A 314 55.97 -3.59 -26.09
C SER A 314 55.59 -2.12 -26.38
N PRO A 315 56.31 -1.45 -27.30
CA PRO A 315 55.97 -0.09 -27.71
C PRO A 315 54.53 0.04 -28.25
N ALA A 316 54.01 -1.03 -28.87
CA ALA A 316 52.64 -1.09 -29.36
C ALA A 316 51.62 -1.03 -28.21
N VAL A 317 51.85 -1.75 -27.12
CA VAL A 317 50.99 -1.72 -25.93
C VAL A 317 51.13 -0.40 -25.17
N ALA A 318 52.34 0.16 -25.08
CA ALA A 318 52.54 1.47 -24.46
C ALA A 318 51.78 2.58 -25.21
N LYS A 319 51.84 2.58 -26.56
CA LYS A 319 51.07 3.51 -27.39
C LYS A 319 49.56 3.32 -27.20
N LEU A 320 49.09 2.08 -27.15
CA LEU A 320 47.69 1.74 -26.90
C LEU A 320 47.22 2.32 -25.56
N ILE A 321 48.00 2.15 -24.49
CA ILE A 321 47.67 2.68 -23.15
C ILE A 321 47.59 4.22 -23.19
N GLN A 322 48.55 4.89 -23.84
CA GLN A 322 48.51 6.36 -24.00
C GLN A 322 47.26 6.83 -24.76
N GLN A 323 46.84 6.10 -25.81
CA GLN A 323 45.61 6.43 -26.53
C GLN A 323 44.36 6.24 -25.66
N ILE A 324 44.33 5.19 -24.84
CA ILE A 324 43.25 4.95 -23.87
C ILE A 324 43.18 6.09 -22.86
N GLU A 325 44.30 6.48 -22.24
CA GLU A 325 44.37 7.58 -21.27
C GLU A 325 43.89 8.92 -21.86
N LEU A 326 44.17 9.16 -23.14
CA LEU A 326 43.74 10.38 -23.82
C LEU A 326 42.23 10.41 -24.10
N VAL A 327 41.64 9.29 -24.51
CA VAL A 327 40.22 9.24 -24.91
C VAL A 327 39.27 8.90 -23.77
N ALA A 328 39.73 8.17 -22.74
CA ALA A 328 38.91 7.73 -21.63
C ALA A 328 38.14 8.86 -20.93
N PRO A 329 38.71 10.03 -20.59
CA PRO A 329 37.99 11.12 -19.93
C PRO A 329 36.98 11.86 -20.83
N THR A 330 36.93 11.56 -22.13
CA THR A 330 36.04 12.22 -23.10
C THR A 330 34.73 11.45 -23.30
N SER A 331 33.71 12.10 -23.86
CA SER A 331 32.46 11.46 -24.31
C SER A 331 32.51 10.96 -25.75
N ALA A 332 33.68 11.02 -26.42
CA ALA A 332 33.82 10.64 -27.81
C ALA A 332 33.59 9.15 -28.04
N ASN A 333 32.98 8.83 -29.19
CA ASN A 333 32.84 7.46 -29.65
C ASN A 333 34.20 6.90 -30.05
N VAL A 334 34.47 5.65 -29.68
CA VAL A 334 35.74 4.98 -29.97
C VAL A 334 35.49 3.79 -30.87
N LEU A 335 36.27 3.67 -31.95
CA LEU A 335 36.26 2.49 -32.82
C LEU A 335 37.56 1.70 -32.61
N ILE A 336 37.43 0.46 -32.13
CA ILE A 336 38.52 -0.46 -31.88
C ILE A 336 38.63 -1.44 -33.05
N SER A 337 39.67 -1.30 -33.86
CA SER A 337 39.92 -2.18 -35.01
C SER A 337 40.98 -3.21 -34.67
N GLY A 338 40.79 -4.46 -35.08
CA GLY A 338 41.84 -5.48 -34.95
C GLY A 338 41.32 -6.90 -35.07
N GLU A 339 42.21 -7.84 -35.31
CA GLU A 339 41.88 -9.24 -35.53
C GLU A 339 41.13 -9.88 -34.36
N SER A 340 40.50 -11.03 -34.60
CA SER A 340 39.89 -11.79 -33.52
C SER A 340 40.95 -12.26 -32.52
N GLY A 341 40.63 -12.20 -31.24
CA GLY A 341 41.52 -12.67 -30.15
C GLY A 341 42.65 -11.71 -29.75
N THR A 342 42.68 -10.45 -30.21
CA THR A 342 43.71 -9.47 -29.82
C THR A 342 43.44 -8.73 -28.50
N GLY A 343 42.27 -8.93 -27.89
CA GLY A 343 41.87 -8.31 -26.62
C GLY A 343 41.09 -7.00 -26.75
N LYS A 344 40.31 -6.80 -27.83
CA LYS A 344 39.48 -5.60 -28.03
C LYS A 344 38.53 -5.29 -26.87
N GLU A 345 37.98 -6.33 -26.26
CA GLU A 345 37.13 -6.20 -25.07
C GLU A 345 37.86 -5.60 -23.87
N LEU A 346 39.12 -6.02 -23.61
CA LEU A 346 39.94 -5.45 -22.54
C LEU A 346 40.23 -3.97 -22.78
N ILE A 347 40.43 -3.58 -24.04
CA ILE A 347 40.62 -2.19 -24.44
C ILE A 347 39.36 -1.38 -24.13
N ALA A 348 38.17 -1.87 -24.52
CA ALA A 348 36.90 -1.21 -24.23
C ALA A 348 36.66 -1.04 -22.72
N ARG A 349 36.95 -2.07 -21.93
CA ARG A 349 36.87 -2.03 -20.46
C ARG A 349 37.82 -0.99 -19.87
N ALA A 350 39.08 -0.95 -20.34
CA ALA A 350 40.06 0.04 -19.88
C ALA A 350 39.63 1.48 -20.19
N ILE A 351 39.05 1.73 -21.37
CA ILE A 351 38.50 3.04 -21.74
C ILE A 351 37.36 3.43 -20.80
N HIS A 352 36.44 2.50 -20.51
CA HIS A 352 35.32 2.75 -19.61
C HIS A 352 35.79 3.02 -18.17
N ALA A 353 36.71 2.21 -17.66
CA ALA A 353 37.26 2.35 -16.30
C ALA A 353 37.98 3.69 -16.08
N GLY A 354 38.68 4.19 -17.11
CA GLY A 354 39.32 5.51 -17.10
C GLY A 354 38.39 6.69 -17.40
N SER A 355 37.09 6.46 -17.58
CA SER A 355 36.13 7.49 -17.98
C SER A 355 35.42 8.17 -16.80
N THR A 356 34.74 9.28 -17.09
CA THR A 356 33.85 9.95 -16.13
C THR A 356 32.56 9.17 -15.84
N ARG A 357 32.32 8.04 -16.52
CA ARG A 357 31.16 7.16 -16.36
C ARG A 357 31.54 5.79 -15.79
N ASN A 358 32.70 5.69 -15.13
CA ASN A 358 33.23 4.43 -14.61
C ASN A 358 32.43 3.84 -13.43
N ASP A 359 31.58 4.66 -12.80
CA ASP A 359 30.61 4.29 -11.77
C ASP A 359 29.26 3.83 -12.34
N ARG A 360 29.07 3.96 -13.65
CA ARG A 360 27.86 3.60 -14.40
C ARG A 360 28.07 2.30 -15.18
N PRO A 361 26.99 1.58 -15.57
CA PRO A 361 27.16 0.29 -16.23
C PRO A 361 27.85 0.40 -17.60
N LEU A 362 28.73 -0.57 -17.86
CA LEU A 362 29.23 -0.90 -19.20
C LEU A 362 28.35 -1.99 -19.81
N ILE A 363 27.36 -1.60 -20.60
CA ILE A 363 26.50 -2.56 -21.29
C ILE A 363 27.23 -3.11 -22.51
N ARG A 364 27.46 -4.41 -22.53
CA ARG A 364 28.13 -5.12 -23.61
C ARG A 364 27.14 -5.85 -24.50
N VAL A 365 27.39 -5.77 -25.81
CA VAL A 365 26.59 -6.43 -26.83
C VAL A 365 27.52 -7.05 -27.87
N ASN A 366 27.44 -8.36 -28.04
CA ASN A 366 28.09 -9.04 -29.15
C ASN A 366 27.09 -9.13 -30.31
N CYS A 367 27.30 -8.31 -31.34
CA CYS A 367 26.40 -8.21 -32.49
C CYS A 367 26.31 -9.52 -33.28
N ALA A 368 27.36 -10.34 -33.28
CA ALA A 368 27.37 -11.62 -34.00
C ALA A 368 26.57 -12.73 -33.30
N ALA A 369 26.33 -12.60 -32.00
CA ALA A 369 25.59 -13.59 -31.23
C ALA A 369 24.06 -13.41 -31.34
N ILE A 370 23.60 -12.26 -31.83
CA ILE A 370 22.18 -11.92 -31.87
C ILE A 370 21.57 -12.35 -33.20
N PRO A 371 20.49 -13.17 -33.21
CA PRO A 371 19.75 -13.50 -34.42
C PRO A 371 19.22 -12.24 -35.09
N ARG A 372 19.26 -12.17 -36.44
CA ARG A 372 18.84 -10.99 -37.21
C ARG A 372 17.44 -10.50 -36.84
N ASP A 373 16.50 -11.43 -36.64
CA ASP A 373 15.10 -11.10 -36.34
C ASP A 373 14.90 -10.53 -34.91
N LEU A 374 15.85 -10.79 -34.00
CA LEU A 374 15.81 -10.29 -32.62
C LEU A 374 16.70 -9.07 -32.40
N PHE A 375 17.50 -8.69 -33.40
CA PHE A 375 18.49 -7.63 -33.29
C PHE A 375 17.86 -6.30 -32.87
N GLU A 376 16.76 -5.93 -33.53
CA GLU A 376 16.05 -4.69 -33.24
C GLU A 376 15.48 -4.67 -31.82
N SER A 377 14.84 -5.78 -31.42
CA SER A 377 14.23 -5.95 -30.10
C SER A 377 15.26 -5.93 -28.96
N GLU A 378 16.44 -6.53 -29.15
CA GLU A 378 17.51 -6.49 -28.15
C GLU A 378 18.07 -5.08 -27.98
N PHE A 379 18.34 -4.35 -29.07
CA PHE A 379 18.96 -3.03 -29.01
C PHE A 379 18.00 -1.95 -28.50
N PHE A 380 16.78 -1.92 -29.04
CA PHE A 380 15.82 -0.84 -28.81
C PHE A 380 14.69 -1.22 -27.84
N GLY A 381 14.53 -2.50 -27.51
CA GLY A 381 13.45 -2.97 -26.64
C GLY A 381 12.11 -3.08 -27.38
N HIS A 382 11.12 -3.65 -26.72
CA HIS A 382 9.78 -3.83 -27.28
C HIS A 382 8.68 -3.63 -26.23
N VAL A 383 7.49 -3.28 -26.71
CA VAL A 383 6.26 -3.32 -25.92
C VAL A 383 5.53 -4.64 -26.15
N LYS A 384 4.68 -5.03 -25.20
CA LYS A 384 3.83 -6.21 -25.29
C LYS A 384 3.01 -6.18 -26.57
N GLY A 385 3.03 -7.30 -27.31
CA GLY A 385 2.29 -7.45 -28.57
C GLY A 385 3.00 -6.90 -29.81
N ALA A 386 4.24 -6.40 -29.70
CA ALA A 386 4.99 -5.88 -30.85
C ALA A 386 5.31 -6.94 -31.92
N PHE A 387 5.47 -8.21 -31.53
CA PHE A 387 5.67 -9.35 -32.42
C PHE A 387 5.19 -10.66 -31.76
N THR A 388 5.12 -11.75 -32.52
CA THR A 388 4.76 -13.09 -32.02
C THR A 388 5.78 -13.57 -30.99
N GLY A 389 5.44 -13.52 -29.70
CA GLY A 389 6.34 -13.86 -28.59
C GLY A 389 6.64 -12.70 -27.62
N ALA A 390 6.20 -11.48 -27.94
CA ALA A 390 6.27 -10.31 -27.04
C ALA A 390 5.20 -10.38 -25.95
N VAL A 391 5.38 -11.29 -24.98
CA VAL A 391 4.42 -11.53 -23.88
C VAL A 391 4.41 -10.38 -22.86
N GLN A 392 5.54 -9.68 -22.72
CA GLN A 392 5.74 -8.59 -21.77
C GLN A 392 6.62 -7.49 -22.41
N ASP A 393 6.59 -6.30 -21.82
CA ASP A 393 7.50 -5.21 -22.19
C ASP A 393 8.93 -5.56 -21.80
N ARG A 394 9.90 -5.24 -22.67
CA ARG A 394 11.32 -5.45 -22.38
C ARG A 394 12.15 -4.22 -22.77
N PRO A 395 12.95 -3.66 -21.85
CA PRO A 395 13.86 -2.56 -22.18
C PRO A 395 14.99 -3.05 -23.09
N GLY A 396 15.45 -2.20 -24.00
CA GLY A 396 16.57 -2.48 -24.90
C GLY A 396 17.93 -2.14 -24.30
N ARG A 397 19.01 -2.58 -24.95
CA ARG A 397 20.39 -2.31 -24.51
C ARG A 397 20.72 -0.82 -24.42
N PHE A 398 20.17 0.02 -25.30
CA PHE A 398 20.35 1.47 -25.20
C PHE A 398 19.74 2.05 -23.93
N GLU A 399 18.55 1.56 -23.55
CA GLU A 399 17.86 2.01 -22.34
C GLU A 399 18.61 1.58 -21.07
N LEU A 400 19.14 0.36 -21.06
CA LEU A 400 19.98 -0.16 -19.98
C LEU A 400 21.32 0.61 -19.87
N ALA A 401 21.83 1.13 -21.00
CA ALA A 401 23.08 1.88 -21.06
C ALA A 401 22.92 3.38 -20.78
N HIS A 402 21.71 3.85 -20.46
CA HIS A 402 21.44 5.26 -20.22
C HIS A 402 22.28 5.82 -19.08
N GLY A 403 23.00 6.91 -19.33
CA GLY A 403 23.98 7.51 -18.42
C GLY A 403 25.31 6.75 -18.32
N GLY A 404 25.43 5.59 -18.98
CA GLY A 404 26.59 4.70 -18.96
C GLY A 404 27.34 4.62 -20.29
N THR A 405 27.91 3.45 -20.56
CA THR A 405 28.67 3.14 -21.79
C THR A 405 28.11 1.89 -22.46
N LEU A 406 27.94 1.91 -23.78
CA LEU A 406 27.55 0.76 -24.59
C LEU A 406 28.75 0.28 -25.42
N PHE A 407 29.18 -0.96 -25.18
CA PHE A 407 30.20 -1.62 -25.97
C PHE A 407 29.57 -2.55 -27.03
N LEU A 408 29.79 -2.21 -28.29
CA LEU A 408 29.32 -2.95 -29.46
C LEU A 408 30.47 -3.77 -30.03
N ASP A 409 30.54 -5.06 -29.70
CA ASP A 409 31.51 -5.98 -30.29
C ASP A 409 31.00 -6.50 -31.64
N GLU A 410 31.91 -6.62 -32.59
CA GLU A 410 31.64 -7.03 -33.98
C GLU A 410 30.57 -6.17 -34.67
N VAL A 411 30.70 -4.84 -34.58
CA VAL A 411 29.76 -3.85 -35.17
C VAL A 411 29.56 -4.00 -36.69
N GLY A 412 30.48 -4.66 -37.38
CA GLY A 412 30.34 -5.00 -38.81
C GLY A 412 29.24 -6.03 -39.09
N GLU A 413 28.76 -6.78 -38.08
CA GLU A 413 27.68 -7.77 -38.25
C GLU A 413 26.27 -7.16 -38.18
N ILE A 414 26.15 -5.85 -37.90
CA ILE A 414 24.86 -5.16 -37.80
C ILE A 414 24.17 -5.14 -39.16
N PRO A 415 22.92 -5.65 -39.27
CA PRO A 415 22.16 -5.61 -40.51
C PRO A 415 22.03 -4.19 -41.07
N LEU A 416 22.20 -4.03 -42.39
CA LEU A 416 22.20 -2.72 -43.07
C LEU A 416 20.96 -1.88 -42.76
N GLU A 417 19.79 -2.52 -42.67
CA GLU A 417 18.50 -1.88 -42.39
C GLU A 417 18.49 -1.20 -41.00
N LEU A 418 19.17 -1.80 -40.02
CA LEU A 418 19.23 -1.32 -38.63
C LEU A 418 20.32 -0.29 -38.40
N GLN A 419 21.29 -0.17 -39.31
CA GLN A 419 22.36 0.84 -39.23
C GLN A 419 21.80 2.26 -39.26
N SER A 420 20.68 2.49 -39.97
CA SER A 420 19.99 3.78 -39.99
C SER A 420 19.38 4.16 -38.63
N LYS A 421 18.78 3.20 -37.93
CA LYS A 421 18.25 3.40 -36.57
C LYS A 421 19.37 3.65 -35.57
N LEU A 422 20.44 2.86 -35.64
CA LEU A 422 21.63 3.06 -34.81
C LEU A 422 22.22 4.46 -35.01
N LEU A 423 22.34 4.91 -36.26
CA LEU A 423 22.80 6.27 -36.57
C LEU A 423 21.92 7.34 -35.91
N ARG A 424 20.59 7.19 -35.98
CA ARG A 424 19.64 8.13 -35.34
C ARG A 424 19.86 8.21 -33.84
N VAL A 425 20.06 7.08 -33.16
CA VAL A 425 20.35 7.08 -31.71
C VAL A 425 21.67 7.78 -31.41
N LEU A 426 22.70 7.56 -32.23
CA LEU A 426 24.02 8.19 -32.04
C LEU A 426 24.03 9.70 -32.36
N GLN A 427 23.15 10.16 -33.24
CA GLN A 427 23.06 11.58 -33.66
C GLN A 427 22.10 12.36 -32.76
N ASP A 428 20.88 11.89 -32.63
CA ASP A 428 19.77 12.60 -31.98
C ASP A 428 19.61 12.23 -30.51
N GLN A 429 20.34 11.22 -30.02
CA GLN A 429 20.19 10.69 -28.66
C GLN A 429 18.75 10.24 -28.38
N GLN A 430 18.03 9.79 -29.40
CA GLN A 430 16.62 9.42 -29.32
C GLN A 430 16.34 8.11 -30.03
N PHE A 431 15.44 7.30 -29.47
CA PHE A 431 14.97 6.06 -30.08
C PHE A 431 13.52 5.74 -29.70
N GLU A 432 12.92 4.80 -30.43
CA GLU A 432 11.58 4.27 -30.19
C GLU A 432 11.68 2.76 -29.97
N ARG A 433 10.86 2.20 -29.06
CA ARG A 433 10.78 0.75 -28.88
C ARG A 433 10.01 0.13 -30.04
N VAL A 434 10.28 -1.14 -30.34
CA VAL A 434 9.52 -1.88 -31.36
C VAL A 434 8.06 -1.96 -30.94
N GLY A 435 7.15 -1.50 -31.82
CA GLY A 435 5.72 -1.45 -31.57
C GLY A 435 5.23 -0.26 -30.74
N ASP A 436 6.12 0.70 -30.43
CA ASP A 436 5.82 1.91 -29.66
C ASP A 436 6.10 3.16 -30.50
N ASN A 437 5.25 4.18 -30.35
CA ASN A 437 5.41 5.47 -31.04
C ASN A 437 6.01 6.53 -30.12
N ARG A 438 6.29 6.18 -28.85
CA ARG A 438 6.90 7.10 -27.89
C ARG A 438 8.41 7.17 -28.09
N THR A 439 8.88 8.34 -28.52
CA THR A 439 10.30 8.69 -28.55
C THR A 439 10.86 8.80 -27.14
N ARG A 440 12.04 8.23 -26.92
CA ARG A 440 12.77 8.22 -25.65
C ARG A 440 14.15 8.82 -25.86
N GLU A 441 14.56 9.70 -24.96
CA GLU A 441 15.90 10.28 -24.94
C GLU A 441 16.89 9.40 -24.20
N VAL A 442 18.11 9.30 -24.72
CA VAL A 442 19.15 8.45 -24.18
C VAL A 442 20.54 9.07 -24.28
N ASP A 443 21.23 9.21 -23.14
CA ASP A 443 22.62 9.63 -23.11
C ASP A 443 23.53 8.41 -22.95
N VAL A 444 24.18 7.98 -24.03
CA VAL A 444 25.04 6.79 -24.04
C VAL A 444 26.35 7.09 -24.74
N ARG A 445 27.47 6.73 -24.10
CA ARG A 445 28.78 6.70 -24.75
C ARG A 445 28.95 5.39 -25.49
N VAL A 446 29.36 5.42 -26.76
CA VAL A 446 29.52 4.18 -27.54
C VAL A 446 30.99 3.86 -27.80
N ILE A 447 31.35 2.61 -27.50
CA ILE A 447 32.63 2.01 -27.89
C ILE A 447 32.29 0.87 -28.85
N ALA A 448 32.75 0.94 -30.09
CA ALA A 448 32.53 -0.11 -31.08
C ALA A 448 33.82 -0.87 -31.34
N ALA A 449 33.72 -2.17 -31.62
CA ALA A 449 34.83 -3.01 -32.01
C ALA A 449 34.50 -3.81 -33.28
N THR A 450 35.52 -4.05 -34.11
CA THR A 450 35.40 -4.85 -35.33
C THR A 450 36.68 -5.60 -35.63
N ASN A 451 36.54 -6.78 -36.26
CA ASN A 451 37.62 -7.53 -36.89
C ASN A 451 37.62 -7.44 -38.41
N ARG A 452 36.59 -6.84 -39.01
CA ARG A 452 36.47 -6.61 -40.46
C ARG A 452 36.92 -5.18 -40.79
N GLU A 453 37.43 -5.01 -42.00
CA GLU A 453 37.75 -3.70 -42.55
C GLU A 453 36.46 -2.99 -42.98
N LEU A 454 35.98 -2.03 -42.18
CA LEU A 454 34.69 -1.37 -42.43
C LEU A 454 34.70 -0.56 -43.73
N ARG A 455 35.87 -0.06 -44.16
CA ARG A 455 36.00 0.69 -45.43
C ARG A 455 35.67 -0.20 -46.63
N ASP A 456 36.20 -1.40 -46.67
CA ASP A 456 35.90 -2.39 -47.71
C ASP A 456 34.40 -2.76 -47.69
N MET A 457 33.78 -2.81 -46.50
CA MET A 457 32.34 -3.06 -46.36
C MET A 457 31.47 -1.90 -46.86
N ILE A 458 31.95 -0.66 -46.76
CA ILE A 458 31.29 0.52 -47.33
C ILE A 458 31.34 0.44 -48.86
N GLU A 459 32.50 0.14 -49.43
CA GLU A 459 32.66 -0.03 -50.88
C GLU A 459 31.77 -1.17 -51.43
N ALA A 460 31.61 -2.25 -50.66
CA ALA A 460 30.71 -3.36 -50.98
C ALA A 460 29.21 -3.09 -50.70
N GLY A 461 28.85 -1.92 -50.14
CA GLY A 461 27.47 -1.56 -49.81
C GLY A 461 26.87 -2.31 -48.62
N HIS A 462 27.70 -2.95 -47.79
CA HIS A 462 27.27 -3.69 -46.59
C HIS A 462 27.33 -2.86 -45.30
N PHE A 463 27.97 -1.69 -45.34
CA PHE A 463 28.04 -0.77 -44.21
C PHE A 463 27.83 0.66 -44.67
N ARG A 464 27.11 1.47 -43.88
CA ARG A 464 26.85 2.86 -44.24
C ARG A 464 28.03 3.77 -43.88
N GLU A 465 28.38 4.64 -44.81
CA GLU A 465 29.46 5.61 -44.65
C GLU A 465 29.19 6.61 -43.52
N ASP A 466 27.94 7.10 -43.40
CA ASP A 466 27.52 8.04 -42.37
C ASP A 466 27.68 7.47 -40.93
N LEU A 467 27.28 6.23 -40.72
CA LEU A 467 27.47 5.51 -39.47
C LEU A 467 28.94 5.29 -39.16
N TYR A 468 29.76 4.94 -40.16
CA TYR A 468 31.19 4.77 -39.97
C TYR A 468 31.85 6.05 -39.43
N PHE A 469 31.55 7.21 -40.00
CA PHE A 469 32.11 8.47 -39.50
C PHE A 469 31.63 8.83 -38.09
N ARG A 470 30.39 8.44 -37.71
CA ARG A 470 29.87 8.69 -36.35
C ARG A 470 30.47 7.76 -35.29
N LEU A 471 30.85 6.54 -35.68
CA LEU A 471 31.52 5.58 -34.79
C LEU A 471 33.04 5.84 -34.71
N ASN A 472 33.66 6.17 -35.84
CA ASN A 472 35.09 6.35 -35.99
C ASN A 472 35.58 7.77 -35.62
N VAL A 473 35.11 8.29 -34.47
CA VAL A 473 35.56 9.61 -33.97
C VAL A 473 36.98 9.51 -33.41
N PHE A 474 37.26 8.44 -32.66
CA PHE A 474 38.60 8.13 -32.17
C PHE A 474 38.99 6.68 -32.48
N PRO A 475 39.82 6.41 -33.50
CA PRO A 475 40.26 5.06 -33.84
C PRO A 475 41.34 4.55 -32.89
N ILE A 476 41.22 3.29 -32.47
CA ILE A 476 42.25 2.57 -31.72
C ILE A 476 42.53 1.22 -32.40
N ASP A 477 43.79 1.00 -32.76
CA ASP A 477 44.21 -0.24 -33.41
C ASP A 477 44.73 -1.25 -32.37
N SER A 478 44.05 -2.39 -32.27
CA SER A 478 44.47 -3.53 -31.46
C SER A 478 45.46 -4.40 -32.26
N VAL A 479 46.75 -4.17 -32.00
CA VAL A 479 47.85 -4.79 -32.72
C VAL A 479 47.87 -6.33 -32.53
N PRO A 480 47.98 -7.13 -33.61
CA PRO A 480 48.05 -8.58 -33.50
C PRO A 480 49.33 -9.05 -32.82
N LEU A 481 49.27 -10.21 -32.15
CA LEU A 481 50.34 -10.71 -31.27
C LEU A 481 51.67 -10.90 -32.01
N ARG A 482 51.63 -11.32 -33.27
CA ARG A 482 52.81 -11.46 -34.14
C ARG A 482 53.60 -10.17 -34.39
N LYS A 483 52.98 -9.00 -34.24
CA LYS A 483 53.63 -7.68 -34.35
C LYS A 483 54.13 -7.15 -33.00
N ARG A 484 53.88 -7.87 -31.90
CA ARG A 484 54.31 -7.53 -30.53
C ARG A 484 54.81 -8.79 -29.78
N ILE A 485 55.69 -9.52 -30.43
CA ILE A 485 56.14 -10.84 -29.96
C ILE A 485 56.90 -10.80 -28.63
N GLU A 486 57.47 -9.65 -28.30
CA GLU A 486 58.15 -9.36 -27.03
C GLU A 486 57.22 -9.51 -25.82
N ASP A 487 55.90 -9.37 -26.00
CA ASP A 487 54.90 -9.53 -24.94
C ASP A 487 54.54 -10.99 -24.67
N VAL A 488 54.85 -11.92 -25.59
CA VAL A 488 54.46 -13.34 -25.49
C VAL A 488 54.95 -14.00 -24.19
N PRO A 489 56.21 -13.83 -23.74
CA PRO A 489 56.66 -14.43 -22.48
C PRO A 489 55.91 -13.90 -21.26
N LEU A 490 55.57 -12.62 -21.25
CA LEU A 490 54.84 -12.00 -20.15
C LEU A 490 53.39 -12.53 -20.09
N LEU A 491 52.72 -12.56 -21.24
CA LEU A 491 51.38 -13.13 -21.41
C LEU A 491 51.35 -14.62 -21.04
N ALA A 492 52.31 -15.41 -21.51
CA ALA A 492 52.38 -16.83 -21.22
C ALA A 492 52.54 -17.12 -19.71
N ARG A 493 53.35 -16.32 -19.00
CA ARG A 493 53.49 -16.42 -17.54
C ARG A 493 52.20 -16.02 -16.82
N HIS A 494 51.54 -14.96 -17.28
CA HIS A 494 50.27 -14.52 -16.71
C HIS A 494 49.19 -15.62 -16.84
N PHE A 495 49.01 -16.17 -18.04
CA PHE A 495 48.04 -17.26 -18.27
C PHE A 495 48.42 -18.54 -17.52
N LEU A 496 49.71 -18.86 -17.41
CA LEU A 496 50.17 -19.99 -16.61
C LEU A 496 49.74 -19.84 -15.14
N GLN A 497 49.97 -18.68 -14.53
CA GLN A 497 49.59 -18.42 -13.14
C GLN A 497 48.07 -18.58 -12.95
N ARG A 498 47.28 -18.00 -13.86
CA ARG A 498 45.82 -18.08 -13.83
C ARG A 498 45.32 -19.52 -13.99
N ALA A 499 45.87 -20.27 -14.95
CA ALA A 499 45.54 -21.67 -15.18
C ALA A 499 45.92 -22.56 -13.97
N CYS A 500 47.08 -22.31 -13.34
CA CYS A 500 47.50 -23.06 -12.15
C CYS A 500 46.53 -22.88 -10.98
N LEU A 501 46.03 -21.66 -10.76
CA LEU A 501 45.01 -21.38 -9.75
C LEU A 501 43.68 -22.06 -10.10
N LYS A 502 43.22 -21.91 -11.34
CA LYS A 502 41.96 -22.47 -11.85
C LYS A 502 41.90 -24.00 -11.74
N PHE A 503 42.99 -24.69 -12.08
CA PHE A 503 43.04 -26.16 -12.07
C PHE A 503 43.69 -26.74 -10.80
N ASN A 504 43.96 -25.91 -9.80
CA ASN A 504 44.63 -26.30 -8.54
C ASN A 504 45.92 -27.12 -8.76
N LYS A 505 46.76 -26.68 -9.70
CA LYS A 505 48.06 -27.30 -10.05
C LYS A 505 49.22 -26.33 -9.74
N PRO A 506 49.58 -26.10 -8.46
CA PRO A 506 50.69 -25.23 -8.12
C PRO A 506 52.04 -25.82 -8.56
N GLY A 507 52.96 -24.95 -8.98
CA GLY A 507 54.35 -25.32 -9.29
C GLY A 507 54.63 -25.76 -10.73
N VAL A 508 53.65 -25.65 -11.64
CA VAL A 508 53.89 -25.83 -13.08
C VAL A 508 54.73 -24.66 -13.62
N ARG A 509 55.69 -24.94 -14.50
CA ARG A 509 56.60 -23.93 -15.09
C ARG A 509 56.75 -24.09 -16.59
N ILE A 510 57.03 -22.97 -17.28
CA ILE A 510 57.47 -22.97 -18.67
C ILE A 510 59.01 -22.97 -18.70
N PRO A 511 59.67 -24.01 -19.24
CA PRO A 511 61.12 -24.01 -19.43
C PRO A 511 61.57 -22.84 -20.35
N PRO A 512 62.75 -22.23 -20.13
CA PRO A 512 63.22 -21.14 -20.98
C PRO A 512 63.27 -21.46 -22.47
N ALA A 513 63.74 -22.66 -22.85
CA ALA A 513 63.78 -23.11 -24.25
C ALA A 513 62.39 -23.18 -24.92
N GLN A 514 61.35 -23.34 -24.11
CA GLN A 514 59.96 -23.41 -24.58
C GLN A 514 59.35 -22.02 -24.79
N LEU A 515 59.91 -20.96 -24.17
CA LEU A 515 59.52 -19.58 -24.45
C LEU A 515 59.95 -19.14 -25.87
N ASP A 516 61.12 -19.60 -26.33
CA ASP A 516 61.61 -19.31 -27.68
C ASP A 516 60.67 -19.90 -28.76
N ILE A 517 60.11 -21.08 -28.50
CA ILE A 517 59.12 -21.72 -29.38
C ILE A 517 57.85 -20.87 -29.44
N LEU A 518 57.35 -20.41 -28.29
CA LEU A 518 56.18 -19.54 -28.23
C LEU A 518 56.40 -18.22 -28.98
N GLN A 519 57.62 -17.66 -28.95
CA GLN A 519 57.94 -16.44 -29.70
C GLN A 519 58.08 -16.66 -31.21
N ARG A 520 58.40 -17.87 -31.68
CA ARG A 520 58.53 -18.15 -33.13
C ARG A 520 57.21 -18.46 -33.81
N TYR A 521 56.18 -18.80 -33.05
CA TYR A 521 54.86 -19.14 -33.59
C TYR A 521 54.11 -17.88 -34.08
N PRO A 522 53.42 -17.92 -35.23
CA PRO A 522 52.77 -16.75 -35.82
C PRO A 522 51.45 -16.32 -35.15
N TRP A 523 50.88 -17.13 -34.24
CA TRP A 523 49.67 -16.81 -33.46
C TRP A 523 48.47 -16.33 -34.30
N PRO A 524 47.94 -17.14 -35.24
CA PRO A 524 46.75 -16.77 -36.03
C PRO A 524 45.50 -16.46 -35.18
N GLY A 525 45.35 -17.07 -33.99
CA GLY A 525 44.29 -16.78 -33.03
C GLY A 525 44.68 -15.78 -31.93
N ASN A 526 45.82 -15.08 -32.10
CA ASN A 526 46.33 -14.04 -31.21
C ASN A 526 46.39 -14.49 -29.73
N ILE A 527 46.00 -13.62 -28.79
CA ILE A 527 46.10 -13.84 -27.35
C ILE A 527 45.17 -14.98 -26.90
N ARG A 528 43.99 -15.10 -27.52
CA ARG A 528 43.02 -16.17 -27.22
C ARG A 528 43.59 -17.56 -27.52
N GLU A 529 44.33 -17.71 -28.61
CA GLU A 529 45.02 -18.97 -28.93
C GLU A 529 46.15 -19.26 -27.95
N LEU A 530 46.97 -18.25 -27.60
CA LEU A 530 48.02 -18.39 -26.58
C LEU A 530 47.44 -18.86 -25.24
N GLU A 531 46.38 -18.22 -24.77
CA GLU A 531 45.69 -18.61 -23.53
C GLU A 531 45.22 -20.07 -23.60
N ASN A 532 44.50 -20.45 -24.65
CA ASN A 532 43.96 -21.80 -24.82
C ASN A 532 45.08 -22.86 -24.86
N ILE A 533 46.19 -22.57 -25.53
CA ILE A 533 47.35 -23.47 -25.58
C ILE A 533 47.99 -23.63 -24.20
N ILE A 534 48.18 -22.53 -23.45
CA ILE A 534 48.73 -22.59 -22.09
C ILE A 534 47.79 -23.38 -21.16
N GLU A 535 46.49 -23.09 -21.16
CA GLU A 535 45.50 -23.81 -20.34
C GLU A 535 45.52 -25.32 -20.67
N ARG A 536 45.47 -25.67 -21.96
CA ARG A 536 45.53 -27.06 -22.41
C ARG A 536 46.80 -27.77 -21.92
N GLN A 537 47.96 -27.10 -22.01
CA GLN A 537 49.22 -27.69 -21.55
C GLN A 537 49.27 -27.86 -20.03
N VAL A 538 48.68 -26.96 -19.25
CA VAL A 538 48.54 -27.13 -17.79
C VAL A 538 47.64 -28.33 -17.44
N ILE A 539 46.60 -28.59 -18.24
CA ILE A 539 45.75 -29.77 -18.05
C ILE A 539 46.52 -31.06 -18.34
N VAL A 540 47.22 -31.11 -19.47
CA VAL A 540 47.90 -32.33 -19.97
C VAL A 540 49.20 -32.63 -19.22
N THR A 541 49.92 -31.61 -18.73
CA THR A 541 51.23 -31.83 -18.08
C THR A 541 51.13 -32.73 -16.84
N GLN A 542 51.98 -33.76 -16.83
CA GLN A 542 52.19 -34.67 -15.70
C GLN A 542 53.47 -34.29 -14.93
N ASP A 543 54.51 -33.84 -15.63
CA ASP A 543 55.84 -33.55 -15.07
C ASP A 543 56.01 -32.09 -14.58
N ARG A 544 54.90 -31.35 -14.44
CA ARG A 544 54.88 -29.93 -14.04
C ARG A 544 55.76 -29.00 -14.92
N ARG A 545 56.12 -29.45 -16.12
CA ARG A 545 56.83 -28.69 -17.15
C ARG A 545 55.96 -28.62 -18.40
N LEU A 546 55.77 -27.43 -18.93
CA LEU A 546 55.03 -27.25 -20.18
C LEU A 546 55.94 -27.44 -21.38
N MET A 547 55.46 -28.15 -22.40
CA MET A 547 56.17 -28.44 -23.65
C MET A 547 55.26 -28.05 -24.83
N PHE A 548 55.83 -27.41 -25.84
CA PHE A 548 55.12 -26.82 -26.99
C PHE A 548 55.71 -27.25 -28.34
N ASP A 549 56.48 -28.34 -28.38
CA ASP A 549 57.18 -28.80 -29.60
C ASP A 549 56.20 -29.11 -30.75
N ASP A 550 54.95 -29.44 -30.42
CA ASP A 550 53.84 -29.63 -31.37
C ASP A 550 53.49 -28.36 -32.18
N LEU A 551 53.78 -27.15 -31.66
CA LEU A 551 53.42 -25.89 -32.32
C LEU A 551 54.22 -25.61 -33.60
N LEU A 552 55.44 -26.16 -33.69
CA LEU A 552 56.32 -25.99 -34.85
C LEU A 552 56.20 -27.16 -35.85
N SER A 553 55.43 -28.20 -35.50
CA SER A 553 55.39 -29.48 -36.22
C SER A 553 54.14 -29.67 -37.10
N GLY A 554 53.23 -28.70 -37.21
CA GLY A 554 52.01 -28.84 -38.03
C GLY A 554 51.29 -27.53 -38.37
N GLU A 555 50.70 -27.51 -39.58
CA GLU A 555 49.97 -26.41 -40.24
C GLU A 555 48.94 -25.67 -39.35
N PRO A 556 48.66 -24.38 -39.65
CA PRO A 556 47.75 -23.54 -38.86
C PRO A 556 46.35 -24.15 -38.76
N SER A 557 45.91 -24.38 -37.52
CA SER A 557 44.62 -24.98 -37.20
C SER A 557 43.46 -24.06 -37.61
N ARG A 558 42.73 -24.42 -38.67
CA ARG A 558 41.36 -23.95 -38.87
C ARG A 558 40.50 -24.54 -37.76
N SER A 559 39.75 -23.69 -37.06
CA SER A 559 38.81 -24.12 -36.04
C SER A 559 37.78 -25.10 -36.63
N MET A 560 37.70 -26.31 -36.09
CA MET A 560 36.45 -27.02 -35.85
C MET A 560 36.74 -28.14 -34.85
N GLY A 561 35.82 -28.35 -33.91
CA GLY A 561 35.97 -29.28 -32.80
C GLY A 561 36.24 -30.71 -33.23
N HIS A 562 37.12 -31.38 -32.51
CA HIS A 562 36.86 -32.61 -31.75
C HIS A 562 38.19 -33.19 -31.25
N THR A 563 38.12 -33.74 -30.04
CA THR A 563 39.16 -34.49 -29.34
C THR A 563 39.78 -35.62 -30.19
N LYS A 564 41.12 -35.70 -30.17
CA LYS A 564 42.02 -36.68 -30.84
C LYS A 564 41.63 -38.16 -30.58
N PRO A 565 42.02 -39.10 -31.47
CA PRO A 565 43.34 -39.77 -31.33
C PRO A 565 44.16 -39.95 -32.63
N MET A 566 45.45 -39.55 -32.53
CA MET A 566 46.74 -40.21 -32.88
C MET A 566 46.81 -41.44 -33.84
N PRO A 567 47.96 -41.69 -34.51
CA PRO A 567 48.23 -41.27 -35.88
C PRO A 567 48.57 -42.45 -36.82
N THR A 568 48.43 -42.24 -38.13
CA THR A 568 49.05 -43.12 -39.13
C THR A 568 49.75 -42.28 -40.19
N LEU A 569 51.06 -42.49 -40.29
CA LEU A 569 51.94 -41.90 -41.29
C LEU A 569 51.97 -42.79 -42.55
N LEU A 570 51.70 -42.12 -43.69
CA LEU A 570 52.38 -42.23 -44.99
C LEU A 570 52.11 -43.51 -45.82
N HIS A 571 51.86 -43.49 -47.14
CA HIS A 571 52.28 -42.56 -48.21
C HIS A 571 51.30 -42.61 -49.42
N SER A 572 51.06 -41.44 -50.03
CA SER A 572 50.85 -41.08 -51.47
C SER A 572 50.42 -42.17 -52.47
N SER A 573 49.46 -41.96 -53.39
CA SER A 573 49.25 -40.84 -54.33
C SER A 573 47.83 -40.97 -54.92
N GLY A 574 46.98 -39.97 -54.98
CA GLY A 574 46.97 -38.94 -56.02
C GLY A 574 45.55 -38.81 -56.60
N GLU A 575 45.07 -37.58 -56.68
CA GLU A 575 43.99 -37.05 -57.56
C GLU A 575 42.50 -37.13 -57.17
N ASN A 576 41.91 -35.92 -57.21
CA ASN A 576 40.53 -35.51 -57.45
C ASN A 576 39.45 -35.82 -56.40
N ASN A 577 39.30 -34.82 -55.53
CA ASN A 577 38.15 -34.58 -54.68
C ASN A 577 36.97 -34.01 -55.52
N GLN A 578 36.05 -34.88 -55.94
CA GLN A 578 34.66 -34.51 -56.16
C GLN A 578 33.80 -35.41 -55.27
N ALA A 579 33.02 -34.79 -54.38
CA ALA A 579 32.08 -35.48 -53.50
C ALA A 579 31.06 -36.26 -54.32
N THR A 580 31.35 -37.55 -54.55
CA THR A 580 30.46 -38.48 -55.25
C THR A 580 29.47 -39.02 -54.23
N LEU A 581 28.19 -38.74 -54.44
CA LEU A 581 27.10 -39.42 -53.75
C LEU A 581 27.28 -40.94 -53.96
N LEU A 582 27.63 -41.65 -52.89
CA LEU A 582 27.81 -43.10 -52.91
C LEU A 582 26.44 -43.76 -53.08
N THR A 583 26.12 -44.19 -54.29
CA THR A 583 24.90 -44.95 -54.59
C THR A 583 24.85 -46.26 -53.80
N GLU A 584 23.64 -46.75 -53.55
CA GLU A 584 23.42 -47.95 -52.73
C GLU A 584 24.11 -49.20 -53.32
N GLN A 585 24.28 -49.24 -54.64
CA GLN A 585 25.08 -50.26 -55.33
C GLN A 585 26.58 -50.19 -55.00
N ALA A 586 27.16 -48.98 -54.93
CA ALA A 586 28.58 -48.79 -54.57
C ALA A 586 28.87 -49.16 -53.11
N LEU A 587 27.94 -48.83 -52.20
CA LEU A 587 28.00 -49.26 -50.80
C LEU A 587 27.87 -50.78 -50.65
N SER A 588 26.98 -51.41 -51.43
CA SER A 588 26.82 -52.87 -51.45
C SER A 588 28.09 -53.59 -51.93
N GLN A 589 28.74 -53.07 -52.98
CA GLN A 589 30.00 -53.63 -53.48
C GLN A 589 31.15 -53.49 -52.48
N ARG A 590 31.32 -52.32 -51.85
CA ARG A 590 32.33 -52.12 -50.78
C ARG A 590 32.07 -53.04 -49.57
N ARG A 591 30.82 -53.23 -49.19
CA ARG A 591 30.44 -54.16 -48.10
C ARG A 591 30.74 -55.61 -48.48
N ARG A 592 30.46 -56.02 -49.72
CA ARG A 592 30.79 -57.37 -50.21
C ARG A 592 32.30 -57.61 -50.20
N ALA A 593 33.09 -56.66 -50.71
CA ALA A 593 34.56 -56.76 -50.70
C ALA A 593 35.13 -56.85 -49.28
N SER A 594 34.67 -55.99 -48.37
CA SER A 594 35.09 -56.02 -46.96
C SER A 594 34.71 -57.34 -46.29
N THR A 595 33.57 -57.92 -46.67
CA THR A 595 33.09 -59.21 -46.13
C THR A 595 33.95 -60.38 -46.58
N ILE A 596 34.41 -60.38 -47.84
CA ILE A 596 35.32 -61.41 -48.37
C ILE A 596 36.68 -61.33 -47.67
N ALA A 597 37.23 -60.12 -47.50
CA ALA A 597 38.50 -59.93 -46.79
C ALA A 597 38.43 -60.41 -45.33
N ALA A 598 37.33 -60.13 -44.63
CA ALA A 598 37.12 -60.63 -43.27
C ALA A 598 36.96 -62.15 -43.21
N LEU A 599 36.35 -62.78 -44.22
CA LEU A 599 36.25 -64.25 -44.33
C LEU A 599 37.59 -64.91 -44.62
N GLU A 600 38.45 -64.30 -45.44
CA GLU A 600 39.82 -64.74 -45.68
C GLU A 600 40.65 -64.67 -44.39
N GLN A 601 40.57 -63.55 -43.68
CA GLN A 601 41.29 -63.34 -42.42
C GLN A 601 40.81 -64.28 -41.31
N ALA A 602 39.50 -64.57 -41.27
CA ALA A 602 38.90 -65.53 -40.34
C ALA A 602 38.95 -66.99 -40.84
N ARG A 603 39.63 -67.28 -41.96
CA ARG A 603 39.75 -68.62 -42.57
C ARG A 603 38.42 -69.36 -42.71
N GLY A 604 37.39 -68.64 -43.19
CA GLY A 604 36.03 -69.16 -43.38
C GLY A 604 35.25 -69.43 -42.07
N LYS A 605 35.68 -68.89 -40.93
CA LYS A 605 34.94 -68.95 -39.66
C LYS A 605 33.98 -67.75 -39.55
N ILE A 606 32.68 -68.02 -39.42
CA ILE A 606 31.64 -66.97 -39.40
C ILE A 606 31.45 -66.36 -38.00
N SER A 607 31.45 -67.18 -36.94
CA SER A 607 31.09 -66.78 -35.57
C SER A 607 32.12 -67.23 -34.52
N GLY A 608 32.10 -66.57 -33.35
CA GLY A 608 33.01 -66.78 -32.22
C GLY A 608 34.28 -65.94 -32.30
N VAL A 609 35.14 -66.06 -31.28
CA VAL A 609 36.40 -65.29 -31.17
C VAL A 609 37.26 -65.51 -32.43
N GLY A 610 37.59 -64.42 -33.12
CA GLY A 610 38.34 -64.40 -34.38
C GLY A 610 37.51 -64.73 -35.63
N GLY A 611 36.17 -64.70 -35.54
CA GLY A 611 35.26 -64.94 -36.66
C GLY A 611 35.01 -63.68 -37.51
N ALA A 612 34.65 -63.87 -38.79
CA ALA A 612 34.43 -62.77 -39.73
C ALA A 612 33.34 -61.78 -39.27
N ALA A 613 32.33 -62.24 -38.53
CA ALA A 613 31.29 -61.36 -38.00
C ALA A 613 31.81 -60.40 -36.92
N GLU A 614 32.74 -60.85 -36.08
CA GLU A 614 33.38 -60.05 -35.04
C GLU A 614 34.32 -59.01 -35.67
N LEU A 615 35.14 -59.42 -36.66
CA LEU A 615 36.02 -58.52 -37.41
C LEU A 615 35.25 -57.40 -38.14
N LEU A 616 34.03 -57.69 -38.59
CA LEU A 616 33.15 -56.74 -39.25
C LEU A 616 32.24 -55.96 -38.29
N GLY A 617 32.26 -56.27 -36.98
CA GLY A 617 31.42 -55.63 -35.98
C GLY A 617 29.90 -55.85 -36.17
N ILE A 618 29.49 -56.96 -36.80
CA ILE A 618 28.08 -57.28 -37.07
C ILE A 618 27.66 -58.60 -36.43
N LYS A 619 26.35 -58.79 -36.18
CA LYS A 619 25.84 -60.05 -35.64
C LYS A 619 26.09 -61.21 -36.63
N PRO A 620 26.48 -62.40 -36.16
CA PRO A 620 26.74 -63.55 -37.04
C PRO A 620 25.56 -63.94 -37.93
N THR A 621 24.32 -63.78 -37.45
CA THR A 621 23.09 -64.02 -38.22
C THR A 621 22.93 -63.04 -39.38
N THR A 622 23.32 -61.78 -39.19
CA THR A 622 23.32 -60.75 -40.24
C THR A 622 24.39 -61.02 -41.29
N LEU A 623 25.57 -61.49 -40.88
CA LEU A 623 26.61 -61.91 -41.82
C LEU A 623 26.15 -63.13 -42.63
N ALA A 624 25.57 -64.15 -41.99
CA ALA A 624 25.05 -65.34 -42.66
C ALA A 624 24.00 -65.00 -43.73
N SER A 625 23.04 -64.12 -43.42
CA SER A 625 22.03 -63.65 -44.38
C SER A 625 22.65 -62.93 -45.58
N ARG A 626 23.69 -62.10 -45.37
CA ARG A 626 24.42 -61.41 -46.45
C ARG A 626 25.19 -62.37 -47.35
N LEU A 627 25.81 -63.41 -46.78
CA LEU A 627 26.54 -64.42 -47.54
C LEU A 627 25.61 -65.24 -48.45
N THR A 628 24.43 -65.61 -47.95
CA THR A 628 23.39 -66.26 -48.77
C THR A 628 22.91 -65.34 -49.89
N LYS A 629 22.67 -64.06 -49.59
CA LYS A 629 22.22 -63.07 -50.59
C LYS A 629 23.27 -62.80 -51.68
N TRP A 630 24.56 -62.90 -51.36
CA TRP A 630 25.66 -62.69 -52.32
C TRP A 630 26.23 -63.99 -52.91
N GLY A 631 25.66 -65.16 -52.56
CA GLY A 631 26.07 -66.46 -53.07
C GLY A 631 27.51 -66.86 -52.71
N ILE A 632 27.99 -66.49 -51.53
CA ILE A 632 29.39 -66.73 -51.11
C ILE A 632 29.45 -67.93 -50.16
N ASP A 633 30.15 -69.01 -50.56
CA ASP A 633 30.37 -70.18 -49.70
C ASP A 633 31.64 -70.01 -48.85
N THR A 634 31.45 -70.04 -47.54
CA THR A 634 32.53 -69.94 -46.55
C THR A 634 33.55 -71.08 -46.59
N ARG A 635 33.23 -72.21 -47.22
CA ARG A 635 34.14 -73.35 -47.38
C ARG A 635 35.29 -73.08 -48.33
N GLU A 636 35.13 -72.16 -49.29
CA GLU A 636 36.19 -71.78 -50.22
C GLU A 636 37.37 -71.11 -49.51
N PHE A 637 37.09 -70.41 -48.40
CA PHE A 637 38.06 -69.67 -47.62
C PHE A 637 38.73 -70.49 -46.51
N ARG A 638 38.35 -71.76 -46.33
CA ARG A 638 39.00 -72.71 -45.39
C ARG A 638 40.23 -73.42 -45.98
N LYS A 639 40.40 -73.45 -47.31
CA LYS A 639 41.42 -74.27 -48.00
C LYS A 639 42.69 -73.53 -48.43
N ARG A 640 42.80 -72.22 -48.23
CA ARG A 640 44.04 -71.47 -48.51
C ARG A 640 44.91 -71.38 -47.25
N ALA A 641 45.77 -72.38 -47.04
CA ALA A 641 46.94 -72.27 -46.19
C ALA A 641 48.18 -72.44 -47.08
N PRO A 642 49.10 -71.47 -47.19
CA PRO A 642 50.38 -71.71 -47.83
C PRO A 642 51.32 -72.46 -46.86
N HIS A 643 52.10 -73.38 -47.43
CA HIS A 643 53.32 -73.92 -46.84
C HIS A 643 54.38 -72.83 -46.65
#